data_AF-A0A817SFK6-F1
#
_entry.id   AF-A0A817SFK6-F1
#
_cell.length_a   1.000
_cell.length_b   1.000
_cell.length_c   1.000
_cell.angle_alpha   90.00
_cell.angle_beta   90.00
_cell.angle_gamma   90.00
#
_symmetry.space_group_name_H-M   'P 1'
#
loop_
_entity.id
_entity.type
_entity.pdbx_description
1 polymer ?
#
loop_
_entity_poly.entity_id
_entity_poly.type
_entity_poly.pdbx_seq_one_letter_code
_entity_poly.pdbx_strand_id
1 'polypeptide(L)'
;MAMLFIGPKFKRHTTIISPLFRRAKISAHADTIIDCTDKLLNRWRNYNNNPTDIHLNLIEQSQQLLLTILGFVAFDYDLQTLDEEDRSNENELTHALCINFKTSIFVARLPMFIARIYFVLNYEYRQARMTIDLYLQQMIDQELRETAVTRTQRRKTSLIASLVASLQEDELFEATKSEEHKKGLSQIEVMGEMLALLSAGYSPTSAALVWFMHLMSKYPQVQSKLKNELVEYNLQRLSVEQIDSLTYLDCVIRELFRFVPPIVGTLRTLTADDRLSATGVQLSKGDQVFIPFYNLGRDSRYWSGSFDLDQFHPERFLIESNMNSNKTASIAFGGGHRQCIGQDFARLELKAICVRLMQHMSFGDGGPDVNESGYKQTDTILPKHIGCTINGVHRFIIAIILLLIISGIILIAVLVPVLTKFGSGTKTELPTTHVLRWKSNGITVAGLTGLQGNTSYQLMQPKKVFWKRPNILYIADYQNNRVQRYEIGSSSGTTVAGDGSFGSSLNQLYYPSYVTIDSNDEIIVADTYNNRVQLWSTGSTSGIKIAGTGVAGNSLNQLQLPTGVSYDSNSNTLYIADYTNDRVMRYLYGASNGTIAAGGNGFGITNIKLWRPAGLYFDSFSNNLLIANANAQTIVQWPLNASNWTLVAGCAGTSGNNATLLNYPMDVVLDPMGNIYVADRNNHRIQLFMNGQTQGITIAGVTSMFGSNDTLLNLPFGVTLDNQLNLYVADTGNHRIQQFLRY
;
A
#
# COMPACT_ATOMS: atom_id res chain seq x y z
N MET A 1 4.33 3.00 12.98
CA MET A 1 5.13 4.22 13.16
C MET A 1 5.49 4.42 14.63
N ALA A 2 6.54 3.74 15.08
CA ALA A 2 7.23 3.93 16.35
C ALA A 2 7.52 5.41 16.60
N MET A 3 7.92 6.11 15.54
CA MET A 3 8.26 7.53 15.56
C MET A 3 7.09 8.46 15.91
N LEU A 4 5.84 7.98 15.85
CA LEU A 4 4.64 8.74 16.24
C LEU A 4 4.02 8.28 17.57
N PHE A 5 4.37 7.09 18.07
CA PHE A 5 3.81 6.58 19.32
C PHE A 5 4.42 7.28 20.54
N ILE A 6 3.69 7.32 21.65
CA ILE A 6 4.12 7.88 22.95
C ILE A 6 4.13 6.74 23.98
N GLY A 7 4.97 6.85 25.01
CA GLY A 7 4.95 5.94 26.15
C GLY A 7 5.48 4.52 25.85
N PRO A 8 4.90 3.47 26.46
CA PRO A 8 5.40 2.09 26.36
C PRO A 8 5.52 1.56 24.93
N LYS A 9 4.59 1.94 24.05
CA LYS A 9 4.58 1.51 22.65
C LYS A 9 5.79 2.04 21.87
N PHE A 10 6.17 3.31 22.09
CA PHE A 10 7.42 3.85 21.53
C PHE A 10 8.64 3.07 22.01
N LYS A 11 8.72 2.85 23.32
CA LYS A 11 9.84 2.12 23.93
C LYS A 11 9.99 0.73 23.30
N ARG A 12 8.89 -0.04 23.20
CA ARG A 12 8.86 -1.37 22.57
C ARG A 12 9.40 -1.34 21.14
N HIS A 13 8.85 -0.48 20.29
CA HIS A 13 9.29 -0.43 18.89
C HIS A 13 10.75 0.02 18.77
N THR A 14 11.19 1.03 19.54
CA THR A 14 12.60 1.44 19.52
C THR A 14 13.54 0.36 20.03
N THR A 15 13.16 -0.44 21.03
CA THR A 15 13.97 -1.57 21.50
C THR A 15 14.18 -2.61 20.39
N ILE A 16 13.17 -2.85 19.55
CA ILE A 16 13.27 -3.78 18.42
C ILE A 16 14.16 -3.21 17.31
N ILE A 17 14.05 -1.92 17.01
CA ILE A 17 14.73 -1.29 15.86
C ILE A 17 16.17 -0.83 16.18
N SER A 18 16.44 -0.36 17.40
CA SER A 18 17.74 0.26 17.77
C SER A 18 18.98 -0.63 17.57
N PRO A 19 18.94 -1.97 17.79
CA PRO A 19 20.09 -2.83 17.54
C PRO A 19 20.60 -2.81 16.08
N LEU A 20 19.76 -2.37 15.14
CA LEU A 20 20.05 -2.38 13.69
C LEU A 20 20.88 -1.17 13.28
N PHE A 21 20.78 -0.06 14.01
CA PHE A 21 21.56 1.14 13.82
C PHE A 21 22.87 1.15 14.63
N ARG A 22 23.33 -0.03 15.08
CA ARG A 22 24.64 -0.15 15.71
C ARG A 22 25.74 -0.03 14.66
N ARG A 23 26.83 0.66 15.01
CA ARG A 23 27.96 0.93 14.11
C ARG A 23 28.47 -0.32 13.38
N ALA A 24 28.66 -1.44 14.07
CA ALA A 24 29.12 -2.69 13.44
C ALA A 24 28.20 -3.21 12.32
N LYS A 25 26.89 -2.95 12.39
CA LYS A 25 25.92 -3.31 11.35
C LYS A 25 25.95 -2.30 10.22
N ILE A 26 25.98 -1.01 10.55
CA ILE A 26 26.10 0.10 9.59
C ILE A 26 27.37 -0.05 8.73
N SER A 27 28.51 -0.35 9.34
CA SER A 27 29.79 -0.54 8.64
C SER A 27 29.77 -1.69 7.64
N ALA A 28 28.98 -2.75 7.88
CA ALA A 28 28.86 -3.89 6.98
C ALA A 28 28.19 -3.55 5.63
N HIS A 29 27.55 -2.38 5.53
CA HIS A 29 26.84 -1.91 4.35
C HIS A 29 27.61 -0.88 3.53
N ALA A 30 28.81 -0.49 3.96
CA ALA A 30 29.62 0.52 3.27
C ALA A 30 29.91 0.14 1.82
N ASP A 31 30.16 -1.15 1.55
CA ASP A 31 30.40 -1.62 0.20
C ASP A 31 29.16 -1.43 -0.69
N THR A 32 27.98 -1.80 -0.21
CA THR A 32 26.71 -1.61 -0.95
C THR A 32 26.48 -0.13 -1.30
N ILE A 33 26.79 0.79 -0.38
CA ILE A 33 26.67 2.23 -0.60
C ILE A 33 27.59 2.68 -1.74
N ILE A 34 28.84 2.23 -1.73
CA ILE A 34 29.82 2.55 -2.77
C ILE A 34 29.41 1.93 -4.12
N ASP A 35 28.94 0.69 -4.15
CA ASP A 35 28.51 0.01 -5.38
C ASP A 35 27.32 0.72 -6.03
N CYS A 36 26.33 1.15 -5.24
CA CYS A 36 25.20 1.94 -5.74
C CYS A 36 25.67 3.30 -6.28
N THR A 37 26.64 3.93 -5.61
CA THR A 37 27.22 5.20 -6.06
C THR A 37 27.99 5.02 -7.38
N ASP A 38 28.72 3.91 -7.55
CA ASP A 38 29.42 3.57 -8.79
C ASP A 38 28.45 3.30 -9.94
N LYS A 39 27.32 2.64 -9.68
CA LYS A 39 26.23 2.49 -10.68
C LYS A 39 25.73 3.86 -11.15
N LEU A 40 25.48 4.79 -10.24
CA LEU A 40 25.05 6.15 -10.60
C LEU A 40 26.13 6.91 -11.39
N LEU A 41 27.39 6.81 -10.97
CA LEU A 41 28.52 7.43 -11.68
C LEU A 41 28.66 6.89 -13.11
N ASN A 42 28.51 5.58 -13.31
CA ASN A 42 28.54 4.97 -14.63
C ASN A 42 27.37 5.44 -15.50
N ARG A 43 26.17 5.55 -14.93
CA ARG A 43 25.00 6.12 -15.61
C ARG A 43 25.25 7.57 -16.06
N TRP A 44 25.88 8.38 -15.21
CA TRP A 44 26.24 9.76 -15.56
C TRP A 44 27.30 9.82 -16.66
N ARG A 45 28.33 8.97 -16.62
CA ARG A 45 29.35 8.88 -17.68
C ARG A 45 28.75 8.53 -19.04
N ASN A 46 27.80 7.59 -19.06
CA ASN A 46 27.13 7.14 -20.28
C ASN A 46 26.05 8.13 -20.77
N TYR A 47 25.80 9.23 -20.05
CA TYR A 47 24.81 10.23 -20.43
C TYR A 47 25.29 11.02 -21.66
N ASN A 48 24.49 11.04 -22.73
CA ASN A 48 24.78 11.76 -23.98
C ASN A 48 26.14 11.45 -24.63
N ASN A 49 26.63 10.20 -24.57
CA ASN A 49 27.85 9.75 -25.27
C ASN A 49 29.12 10.57 -24.94
N ASN A 50 29.44 10.74 -23.65
CA ASN A 50 30.70 11.31 -23.12
C ASN A 50 30.96 12.83 -23.40
N PRO A 51 30.13 13.76 -22.93
CA PRO A 51 30.60 15.14 -22.78
C PRO A 51 31.50 15.27 -21.54
N THR A 52 32.52 16.14 -21.61
CA THR A 52 33.37 16.50 -20.46
C THR A 52 32.61 17.22 -19.36
N ASP A 53 31.47 17.82 -19.69
CA ASP A 53 30.57 18.55 -18.80
C ASP A 53 29.12 18.07 -18.98
N ILE A 54 28.44 17.78 -17.87
CA ILE A 54 27.06 17.26 -17.88
C ILE A 54 26.16 18.14 -17.00
N HIS A 55 25.02 18.56 -17.53
CA HIS A 55 23.98 19.25 -16.77
C HIS A 55 22.90 18.25 -16.34
N LEU A 56 22.73 18.06 -15.02
CA LEU A 56 21.83 17.05 -14.45
C LEU A 56 20.84 17.66 -13.45
N ASN A 57 19.64 17.08 -13.39
CA ASN A 57 18.71 17.33 -12.28
C ASN A 57 19.14 16.50 -11.05
N LEU A 58 19.89 17.13 -10.14
CA LEU A 58 20.48 16.45 -8.98
C LEU A 58 19.46 15.91 -7.96
N ILE A 59 18.24 16.47 -7.91
CA ILE A 59 17.22 16.07 -6.92
C ILE A 59 16.78 14.63 -7.18
N GLU A 60 16.34 14.36 -8.40
CA GLU A 60 15.80 13.06 -8.79
C GLU A 60 16.89 11.97 -8.70
N GLN A 61 18.09 12.28 -9.18
CA GLN A 61 19.22 11.36 -9.15
C GLN A 61 19.65 11.01 -7.72
N SER A 62 19.68 12.01 -6.83
CA SER A 62 19.98 11.78 -5.41
C SER A 62 18.87 10.95 -4.74
N GLN A 63 17.60 11.23 -5.03
CA GLN A 63 16.49 10.44 -4.48
C GLN A 63 16.53 8.99 -4.95
N GLN A 64 16.79 8.75 -6.24
CA GLN A 64 16.93 7.41 -6.81
C GLN A 64 18.05 6.63 -6.13
N LEU A 65 19.24 7.23 -5.99
CA LEU A 65 20.40 6.62 -5.32
C LEU A 65 20.12 6.27 -3.86
N LEU A 66 19.63 7.23 -3.08
CA LEU A 66 19.40 7.03 -1.66
C LEU A 66 18.27 6.03 -1.40
N LEU A 67 17.27 5.97 -2.28
CA LEU A 67 16.23 4.96 -2.22
C LEU A 67 16.79 3.56 -2.57
N THR A 68 17.68 3.43 -3.58
CA THR A 68 18.36 2.16 -3.88
C THR A 68 19.14 1.65 -2.68
N ILE A 69 19.97 2.52 -2.10
CA ILE A 69 20.83 2.18 -0.96
C ILE A 69 19.96 1.73 0.20
N LEU A 70 18.91 2.47 0.52
CA LEU A 70 18.00 2.11 1.59
C LEU A 70 17.28 0.77 1.32
N GLY A 71 16.87 0.51 0.08
CA GLY A 71 16.33 -0.76 -0.37
C GLY A 71 17.23 -1.94 -0.02
N PHE A 72 18.49 -1.88 -0.44
CA PHE A 72 19.46 -2.94 -0.16
C PHE A 72 19.84 -3.03 1.31
N VAL A 73 20.15 -1.91 1.95
CA VAL A 73 20.71 -1.90 3.31
C VAL A 73 19.65 -2.23 4.35
N ALA A 74 18.48 -1.63 4.26
CA ALA A 74 17.41 -1.87 5.23
C ALA A 74 16.59 -3.11 4.88
N PHE A 75 16.31 -3.36 3.60
CA PHE A 75 15.33 -4.35 3.20
C PHE A 75 15.90 -5.53 2.42
N ASP A 76 17.21 -5.58 2.16
CA ASP A 76 17.84 -6.62 1.32
C ASP A 76 17.11 -6.76 -0.03
N TYR A 77 16.58 -5.65 -0.53
CA TYR A 77 15.63 -5.61 -1.64
C TYR A 77 16.08 -4.61 -2.69
N ASP A 78 16.20 -5.06 -3.94
CA ASP A 78 16.51 -4.19 -5.06
C ASP A 78 15.25 -3.44 -5.51
N LEU A 79 15.23 -2.13 -5.26
CA LEU A 79 14.13 -1.25 -5.70
C LEU A 79 14.22 -0.84 -7.17
N GLN A 80 15.30 -1.24 -7.88
CA GLN A 80 15.52 -1.00 -9.31
C GLN A 80 15.42 0.48 -9.72
N THR A 81 15.69 1.40 -8.79
CA THR A 81 15.57 2.85 -9.03
C THR A 81 16.67 3.42 -9.93
N LEU A 82 17.74 2.65 -10.21
CA LEU A 82 18.91 3.08 -10.99
C LEU A 82 19.07 2.32 -12.32
N ASP A 83 18.17 1.40 -12.68
CA ASP A 83 18.32 0.55 -13.87
C ASP A 83 18.00 1.31 -15.17
N GLU A 84 18.76 1.01 -16.24
CA GLU A 84 18.85 1.85 -17.45
C GLU A 84 17.67 1.71 -18.43
N GLU A 85 16.83 0.67 -18.30
CA GLU A 85 15.75 0.37 -19.26
C GLU A 85 14.49 1.24 -19.07
N ASP A 86 14.33 1.92 -17.93
CA ASP A 86 13.10 2.64 -17.56
C ASP A 86 13.30 4.18 -17.54
N ARG A 87 13.93 4.73 -18.59
CA ARG A 87 14.27 6.17 -18.69
C ARG A 87 13.08 7.14 -18.72
N SER A 88 11.83 6.67 -18.77
CA SER A 88 10.66 7.54 -18.98
C SER A 88 9.69 7.65 -17.81
N ASN A 89 9.83 6.86 -16.75
CA ASN A 89 8.84 6.82 -15.67
C ASN A 89 9.53 7.15 -14.33
N GLU A 90 9.06 8.20 -13.64
CA GLU A 90 9.36 8.37 -12.21
C GLU A 90 9.08 7.04 -11.52
N ASN A 91 10.06 6.48 -10.79
CA ASN A 91 9.88 5.20 -10.11
C ASN A 91 8.60 5.27 -9.26
N GLU A 92 7.64 4.40 -9.58
CA GLU A 92 6.26 4.43 -9.09
C GLU A 92 6.20 4.55 -7.55
N LEU A 93 7.12 3.85 -6.86
CA LEU A 93 7.26 3.89 -5.41
C LEU A 93 7.73 5.27 -4.91
N THR A 94 8.67 5.92 -5.62
CA THR A 94 9.17 7.26 -5.24
C THR A 94 8.07 8.30 -5.34
N HIS A 95 7.30 8.25 -6.43
CA HIS A 95 6.14 9.13 -6.63
C HIS A 95 5.05 8.88 -5.56
N ALA A 96 4.75 7.62 -5.27
CA ALA A 96 3.80 7.25 -4.23
C ALA A 96 4.24 7.72 -2.82
N LEU A 97 5.51 7.52 -2.44
CA LEU A 97 6.07 8.00 -1.17
C LEU A 97 5.97 9.53 -1.05
N CYS A 98 6.22 10.25 -2.15
CA CYS A 98 6.08 11.70 -2.20
C CYS A 98 4.64 12.16 -1.96
N ILE A 99 3.65 11.55 -2.64
CA ILE A 99 2.22 11.86 -2.42
C ILE A 99 1.83 11.57 -0.97
N ASN A 100 2.24 10.43 -0.43
CA ASN A 100 1.95 10.02 0.94
C ASN A 100 2.49 11.05 1.96
N PHE A 101 3.73 11.51 1.77
CA PHE A 101 4.36 12.51 2.63
C PHE A 101 3.69 13.89 2.53
N LYS A 102 3.45 14.40 1.30
CA LYS A 102 2.77 15.68 1.04
C LYS A 102 1.38 15.70 1.70
N THR A 103 0.62 14.63 1.52
CA THR A 103 -0.72 14.47 2.08
C THR A 103 -0.68 14.43 3.61
N SER A 104 0.27 13.69 4.18
CA SER A 104 0.46 13.58 5.63
C SER A 104 0.78 14.92 6.30
N ILE A 105 1.60 15.77 5.67
CA ILE A 105 1.88 17.12 6.19
C ILE A 105 0.65 18.02 6.11
N PHE A 106 -0.09 17.93 5.00
CA PHE A 106 -1.29 18.74 4.80
C PHE A 106 -2.37 18.41 5.83
N VAL A 107 -2.71 17.13 5.98
CA VAL A 107 -3.77 16.69 6.92
C VAL A 107 -3.39 16.87 8.38
N ALA A 108 -2.08 16.89 8.72
CA ALA A 108 -1.63 17.17 10.09
C ALA A 108 -1.99 18.59 10.57
N ARG A 109 -2.33 19.51 9.64
CA ARG A 109 -2.80 20.87 9.94
C ARG A 109 -4.31 20.98 10.03
N LEU A 110 -5.04 19.90 9.75
CA LEU A 110 -6.49 19.88 9.73
C LEU A 110 -7.05 19.25 11.02
N PRO A 111 -8.24 19.67 11.47
CA PRO A 111 -9.00 18.94 12.46
C PRO A 111 -9.17 17.47 12.04
N MET A 112 -9.09 16.54 13.00
CA MET A 112 -9.08 15.09 12.71
C MET A 112 -10.25 14.61 11.85
N PHE A 113 -11.45 15.18 12.01
CA PHE A 113 -12.61 14.78 11.20
C PHE A 113 -12.45 15.17 9.73
N ILE A 114 -11.86 16.34 9.44
CA ILE A 114 -11.57 16.79 8.07
C ILE A 114 -10.44 15.96 7.47
N ALA A 115 -9.40 15.69 8.25
CA ALA A 115 -8.29 14.82 7.84
C ALA A 115 -8.80 13.43 7.40
N ARG A 116 -9.72 12.82 8.18
CA ARG A 116 -10.34 11.53 7.83
C ARG A 116 -11.11 11.59 6.50
N ILE A 117 -11.91 12.64 6.30
CA ILE A 117 -12.66 12.83 5.05
C ILE A 117 -11.69 13.03 3.87
N TYR A 118 -10.64 13.83 4.06
CA TYR A 118 -9.64 14.09 3.02
C TYR A 118 -8.94 12.80 2.57
N PHE A 119 -8.53 11.94 3.49
CA PHE A 119 -7.92 10.66 3.15
C PHE A 119 -8.86 9.73 2.37
N VAL A 120 -10.16 9.73 2.68
CA VAL A 120 -11.16 8.91 1.97
C VAL A 120 -11.42 9.44 0.57
N LEU A 121 -11.51 10.76 0.41
CA LEU A 121 -11.85 11.39 -0.87
C LEU A 121 -10.65 11.57 -1.81
N ASN A 122 -9.43 11.68 -1.28
CA ASN A 122 -8.24 11.90 -2.09
C ASN A 122 -7.83 10.61 -2.82
N TYR A 123 -8.23 10.51 -4.09
CA TYR A 123 -7.94 9.38 -4.97
C TYR A 123 -6.43 9.16 -5.17
N GLU A 124 -5.65 10.22 -5.41
CA GLU A 124 -4.20 10.12 -5.63
C GLU A 124 -3.48 9.58 -4.39
N TYR A 125 -3.88 10.03 -3.20
CA TYR A 125 -3.36 9.49 -1.93
C TYR A 125 -3.71 8.01 -1.76
N ARG A 126 -4.94 7.61 -2.11
CA ARG A 126 -5.34 6.19 -2.04
C ARG A 126 -4.49 5.33 -2.97
N GLN A 127 -4.31 5.73 -4.23
CA GLN A 127 -3.45 5.02 -5.19
C GLN A 127 -2.00 4.93 -4.65
N ALA A 128 -1.44 6.04 -4.18
CA ALA A 128 -0.11 6.07 -3.60
C ALA A 128 0.02 5.13 -2.39
N ARG A 129 -0.98 5.11 -1.49
CA ARG A 129 -0.99 4.23 -0.32
C ARG A 129 -1.03 2.76 -0.72
N MET A 130 -1.82 2.42 -1.74
CA MET A 130 -1.93 1.06 -2.28
C MET A 130 -0.62 0.60 -2.91
N THR A 131 0.02 1.41 -3.77
CA THR A 131 1.35 1.12 -4.32
C THR A 131 2.36 0.88 -3.21
N ILE A 132 2.43 1.76 -2.21
CA ILE A 132 3.33 1.59 -1.05
C ILE A 132 3.07 0.25 -0.34
N ASP A 133 1.82 -0.06 0.00
CA ASP A 133 1.48 -1.27 0.74
C ASP A 133 1.78 -2.54 -0.07
N LEU A 134 1.66 -2.50 -1.39
CA LEU A 134 2.09 -3.59 -2.30
C LEU A 134 3.60 -3.82 -2.23
N TYR A 135 4.42 -2.79 -2.36
CA TYR A 135 5.89 -2.92 -2.28
C TYR A 135 6.33 -3.41 -0.90
N LEU A 136 5.73 -2.88 0.18
CA LEU A 136 6.03 -3.32 1.55
C LEU A 136 5.69 -4.80 1.77
N GLN A 137 4.54 -5.25 1.26
CA GLN A 137 4.16 -6.66 1.32
C GLN A 137 5.08 -7.55 0.49
N GLN A 138 5.48 -7.12 -0.71
CA GLN A 138 6.43 -7.87 -1.55
C GLN A 138 7.78 -8.07 -0.85
N MET A 139 8.30 -7.03 -0.17
CA MET A 139 9.52 -7.12 0.62
C MET A 139 9.37 -8.15 1.76
N ILE A 140 8.26 -8.11 2.51
CA ILE A 140 7.98 -9.06 3.60
C ILE A 140 7.88 -10.49 3.06
N ASP A 141 7.12 -10.68 1.98
CA ASP A 141 6.93 -11.98 1.33
C ASP A 141 8.25 -12.57 0.84
N GLN A 142 9.13 -11.75 0.26
CA GLN A 142 10.45 -12.18 -0.20
C GLN A 142 11.31 -12.67 0.97
N GLU A 143 11.40 -11.88 2.04
CA GLU A 143 12.21 -12.26 3.21
C GLU A 143 11.67 -13.54 3.88
N LEU A 144 10.34 -13.70 3.96
CA LEU A 144 9.73 -14.94 4.45
C LEU A 144 10.07 -16.16 3.58
N ARG A 145 10.05 -16.02 2.25
CA ARG A 145 10.42 -17.10 1.32
C ARG A 145 11.89 -17.49 1.47
N GLU A 146 12.78 -16.52 1.54
CA GLU A 146 14.22 -16.77 1.67
C GLU A 146 14.57 -17.42 3.03
N THR A 147 13.87 -17.01 4.09
CA THR A 147 14.01 -17.63 5.42
C THR A 147 13.52 -19.08 5.44
N ALA A 148 12.48 -19.42 4.67
CA ALA A 148 11.96 -20.79 4.55
C ALA A 148 12.89 -21.73 3.78
N VAL A 149 13.61 -21.22 2.76
CA VAL A 149 14.54 -21.99 1.93
C VAL A 149 15.87 -22.25 2.65
N THR A 150 16.33 -21.31 3.47
CA THR A 150 17.68 -21.33 4.07
C THR A 150 17.63 -21.80 5.54
N ARG A 151 17.23 -23.06 5.80
CA ARG A 151 17.21 -23.64 7.16
C ARG A 151 18.59 -23.82 7.82
N THR A 152 19.68 -23.38 7.17
CA THR A 152 21.06 -23.52 7.64
C THR A 152 21.83 -22.20 7.55
N GLN A 153 22.14 -21.61 8.71
CA GLN A 153 23.38 -20.86 8.99
C GLN A 153 23.76 -19.61 8.15
N ARG A 154 22.83 -18.69 7.90
CA ARG A 154 23.19 -17.26 7.75
C ARG A 154 22.31 -16.37 8.62
N ARG A 155 22.89 -15.78 9.67
CA ARG A 155 22.29 -14.64 10.38
C ARG A 155 22.25 -13.46 9.42
N LYS A 156 21.18 -13.33 8.64
CA LYS A 156 20.94 -12.11 7.87
C LYS A 156 20.90 -10.92 8.82
N THR A 157 21.53 -9.82 8.39
CA THR A 157 21.75 -8.62 9.20
C THR A 157 20.85 -7.46 8.80
N SER A 158 19.98 -7.67 7.81
CA SER A 158 19.06 -6.65 7.29
C SER A 158 17.95 -6.33 8.29
N LEU A 159 17.40 -5.12 8.17
CA LEU A 159 16.35 -4.63 9.04
C LEU A 159 15.03 -5.38 8.79
N ILE A 160 14.74 -5.77 7.55
CA ILE A 160 13.57 -6.59 7.25
C ILE A 160 13.60 -7.95 7.95
N ALA A 161 14.74 -8.63 7.98
CA ALA A 161 14.88 -9.92 8.67
C ALA A 161 14.53 -9.82 10.16
N SER A 162 14.92 -8.71 10.79
CA SER A 162 14.66 -8.47 12.21
C SER A 162 13.21 -8.05 12.49
N LEU A 163 12.61 -7.29 11.58
CA LEU A 163 11.19 -6.93 11.66
C LEU A 163 10.31 -8.17 11.41
N VAL A 164 10.63 -8.98 10.41
CA VAL A 164 9.95 -10.24 10.10
C VAL A 164 10.11 -11.25 11.25
N ALA A 165 11.30 -11.36 11.84
CA ALA A 165 11.51 -12.18 13.04
C ALA A 165 10.76 -11.68 14.29
N SER A 166 10.32 -10.42 14.29
CA SER A 166 9.47 -9.85 15.35
C SER A 166 7.97 -9.99 15.07
N LEU A 167 7.59 -10.48 13.87
CA LEU A 167 6.21 -10.81 13.55
C LEU A 167 5.73 -11.91 14.50
N GLN A 168 4.56 -11.71 15.07
CA GLN A 168 3.95 -12.66 16.00
C GLN A 168 2.91 -13.51 15.28
N GLU A 169 2.88 -14.81 15.57
CA GLU A 169 1.98 -15.77 14.94
C GLU A 169 0.54 -15.69 15.50
N ASP A 170 0.32 -15.16 16.72
CA ASP A 170 -0.98 -15.13 17.40
C ASP A 170 -1.41 -13.71 17.83
N GLU A 171 -2.02 -12.95 16.92
CA GLU A 171 -2.47 -11.57 17.17
C GLU A 171 -3.60 -11.48 18.22
N LEU A 172 -4.44 -12.51 18.33
CA LEU A 172 -5.61 -12.53 19.22
C LEU A 172 -5.24 -12.68 20.71
N PHE A 173 -4.23 -13.50 21.02
CA PHE A 173 -3.76 -13.71 22.39
C PHE A 173 -3.05 -12.47 22.95
N GLU A 174 -2.29 -11.76 22.11
CA GLU A 174 -1.55 -10.56 22.50
C GLU A 174 -2.42 -9.30 22.57
N ALA A 175 -3.55 -9.23 21.86
CA ALA A 175 -4.52 -8.14 22.00
C ALA A 175 -5.06 -7.99 23.44
N THR A 176 -5.00 -9.07 24.23
CA THR A 176 -5.41 -9.08 25.65
C THR A 176 -4.33 -8.60 26.62
N LYS A 177 -3.07 -8.47 26.16
CA LYS A 177 -1.96 -8.00 27.01
C LYS A 177 -1.85 -6.49 27.00
N SER A 178 -1.41 -5.94 28.14
CA SER A 178 -1.01 -4.54 28.23
C SER A 178 0.19 -4.27 27.31
N GLU A 179 0.29 -3.05 26.78
CA GLU A 179 1.38 -2.67 25.84
C GLU A 179 2.79 -2.90 26.40
N GLU A 180 2.97 -2.90 27.72
CA GLU A 180 4.24 -3.20 28.38
C GLU A 180 4.64 -4.69 28.35
N HIS A 181 3.68 -5.59 28.13
CA HIS A 181 3.90 -7.04 28.15
C HIS A 181 3.96 -7.67 26.76
N LYS A 182 3.66 -6.91 25.70
CA LYS A 182 3.79 -7.36 24.31
C LYS A 182 5.26 -7.42 23.89
N LYS A 183 5.68 -8.55 23.29
CA LYS A 183 7.10 -8.81 22.93
C LYS A 183 7.45 -8.60 21.45
N GLY A 184 6.48 -8.67 20.52
CA GLY A 184 6.70 -8.51 19.08
C GLY A 184 5.81 -7.44 18.45
N LEU A 185 5.77 -7.42 17.11
CA LEU A 185 5.01 -6.47 16.30
C LEU A 185 3.96 -7.21 15.46
N SER A 186 2.77 -6.62 15.31
CA SER A 186 1.79 -7.12 14.33
C SER A 186 2.24 -6.84 12.89
N GLN A 187 1.62 -7.48 11.91
CA GLN A 187 1.96 -7.25 10.49
C GLN A 187 1.77 -5.77 10.09
N ILE A 188 0.69 -5.15 10.56
CA ILE A 188 0.41 -3.72 10.34
C ILE A 188 1.47 -2.84 11.00
N GLU A 189 1.93 -3.22 12.20
CA GLU A 189 3.00 -2.49 12.89
C GLU A 189 4.32 -2.58 12.15
N VAL A 190 4.68 -3.77 11.65
CA VAL A 190 5.87 -3.98 10.81
C VAL A 190 5.81 -3.15 9.53
N MET A 191 4.73 -3.23 8.76
CA MET A 191 4.55 -2.39 7.56
C MET A 191 4.63 -0.91 7.89
N GLY A 192 4.04 -0.50 9.02
CA GLY A 192 4.09 0.87 9.52
C GLY A 192 5.50 1.33 9.95
N GLU A 193 6.39 0.42 10.35
CA GLU A 193 7.81 0.74 10.60
C GLU A 193 8.61 0.80 9.31
N MET A 194 8.40 -0.14 8.40
CA MET A 194 9.06 -0.14 7.09
C MET A 194 8.77 1.15 6.33
N LEU A 195 7.50 1.59 6.30
CA LEU A 195 7.12 2.87 5.71
C LEU A 195 7.81 4.06 6.36
N ALA A 196 7.87 4.08 7.70
CA ALA A 196 8.50 5.16 8.44
C ALA A 196 9.99 5.26 8.10
N LEU A 197 10.67 4.12 8.01
CA LEU A 197 12.08 4.03 7.70
C LEU A 197 12.36 4.40 6.24
N LEU A 198 11.54 3.93 5.29
CA LEU A 198 11.60 4.39 3.90
C LEU A 198 11.47 5.90 3.85
N SER A 199 10.38 6.46 4.36
CA SER A 199 10.09 7.90 4.27
C SER A 199 11.14 8.77 4.97
N ALA A 200 11.59 8.37 6.16
CA ALA A 200 12.55 9.15 6.96
C ALA A 200 14.01 8.95 6.53
N GLY A 201 14.33 7.85 5.85
CA GLY A 201 15.70 7.47 5.48
C GLY A 201 16.20 8.15 4.22
N TYR A 202 15.46 8.08 3.10
CA TYR A 202 16.00 8.53 1.81
C TYR A 202 15.85 10.04 1.56
N SER A 203 14.72 10.63 1.97
CA SER A 203 14.39 12.02 1.59
C SER A 203 15.30 13.06 2.26
N PRO A 204 15.56 13.02 3.58
CA PRO A 204 16.48 13.98 4.21
C PRO A 204 17.93 13.83 3.72
N THR A 205 18.42 12.61 3.52
CA THR A 205 19.80 12.39 3.06
C THR A 205 19.98 12.81 1.60
N SER A 206 18.99 12.56 0.73
CA SER A 206 19.04 13.04 -0.66
C SER A 206 19.05 14.58 -0.73
N ALA A 207 18.29 15.26 0.12
CA ALA A 207 18.35 16.72 0.24
C ALA A 207 19.74 17.19 0.70
N ALA A 208 20.34 16.53 1.70
CA ALA A 208 21.71 16.83 2.15
C ALA A 208 22.74 16.65 1.02
N LEU A 209 22.62 15.58 0.23
CA LEU A 209 23.52 15.30 -0.89
C LEU A 209 23.40 16.36 -2.00
N VAL A 210 22.18 16.78 -2.34
CA VAL A 210 21.96 17.88 -3.30
C VAL A 210 22.61 19.17 -2.80
N TRP A 211 22.42 19.52 -1.52
CA TRP A 211 23.04 20.71 -0.93
C TRP A 211 24.56 20.60 -0.86
N PHE A 212 25.10 19.40 -0.58
CA PHE A 212 26.54 19.16 -0.66
C PHE A 212 27.08 19.51 -2.06
N MET A 213 26.50 18.93 -3.12
CA MET A 213 26.94 19.17 -4.49
C MET A 213 26.82 20.65 -4.89
N HIS A 214 25.72 21.30 -4.49
CA HIS A 214 25.51 22.73 -4.72
C HIS A 214 26.53 23.61 -3.97
N LEU A 215 26.84 23.29 -2.72
CA LEU A 215 27.83 24.04 -1.95
C LEU A 215 29.25 23.80 -2.48
N MET A 216 29.56 22.59 -2.95
CA MET A 216 30.84 22.33 -3.61
C MET A 216 31.01 23.17 -4.88
N SER A 217 29.94 23.41 -5.64
CA SER A 217 30.02 24.30 -6.81
C SER A 217 30.11 25.78 -6.45
N LYS A 218 29.43 26.22 -5.38
CA LYS A 218 29.47 27.63 -4.92
C LYS A 218 30.73 28.00 -4.15
N TYR A 219 31.43 27.02 -3.56
CA TYR A 219 32.65 27.23 -2.76
C TYR A 219 33.82 26.40 -3.32
N PRO A 220 34.40 26.75 -4.49
CA PRO A 220 35.48 25.99 -5.13
C PRO A 220 36.69 25.76 -4.22
N GLN A 221 37.01 26.72 -3.35
CA GLN A 221 38.09 26.60 -2.37
C GLN A 221 37.86 25.47 -1.36
N VAL A 222 36.61 25.22 -0.97
CA VAL A 222 36.24 24.11 -0.09
C VAL A 222 36.36 22.80 -0.86
N GLN A 223 35.87 22.78 -2.10
CA GLN A 223 35.97 21.64 -2.99
C GLN A 223 37.44 21.21 -3.22
N SER A 224 38.34 22.16 -3.49
CA SER A 224 39.77 21.91 -3.67
C SER A 224 40.43 21.36 -2.40
N LYS A 225 40.11 21.89 -1.22
CA LYS A 225 40.63 21.36 0.06
C LYS A 225 40.17 19.92 0.29
N LEU A 226 38.90 19.62 0.01
CA LEU A 226 38.38 18.26 0.13
C LEU A 226 39.03 17.31 -0.89
N LYS A 227 39.26 17.76 -2.12
CA LYS A 227 40.03 16.98 -3.10
C LYS A 227 41.45 16.73 -2.63
N ASN A 228 42.13 17.74 -2.07
CA ASN A 228 43.48 17.61 -1.54
C ASN A 228 43.56 16.57 -0.41
N GLU A 229 42.58 16.51 0.48
CA GLU A 229 42.48 15.45 1.50
C GLU A 229 42.34 14.05 0.89
N LEU A 230 41.74 13.94 -0.30
CA LEU A 230 41.53 12.68 -1.01
C LEU A 230 42.63 12.33 -2.02
N VAL A 231 43.66 13.17 -2.20
CA VAL A 231 44.72 12.97 -3.21
C VAL A 231 45.45 11.65 -3.01
N GLU A 232 45.75 11.27 -1.77
CA GLU A 232 46.45 10.02 -1.45
C GLU A 232 45.58 8.78 -1.67
N TYR A 233 44.26 8.96 -1.80
CA TYR A 233 43.28 7.90 -2.01
C TYR A 233 42.65 7.94 -3.41
N ASN A 234 43.35 8.49 -4.40
CA ASN A 234 42.80 8.75 -5.72
C ASN A 234 42.19 7.47 -6.37
N LEU A 235 40.89 7.52 -6.67
CA LEU A 235 40.06 6.43 -7.23
C LEU A 235 39.99 5.13 -6.41
N GLN A 236 40.67 5.05 -5.25
CA GLN A 236 40.67 3.88 -4.39
C GLN A 236 39.33 3.71 -3.66
N ARG A 237 38.93 2.47 -3.40
CA ARG A 237 37.80 2.16 -2.51
C ARG A 237 38.29 2.26 -1.06
N LEU A 238 37.74 3.18 -0.27
CA LEU A 238 38.13 3.36 1.13
C LEU A 238 37.31 2.44 2.05
N SER A 239 37.96 1.94 3.10
CA SER A 239 37.28 1.28 4.22
C SER A 239 36.51 2.29 5.07
N VAL A 240 35.61 1.82 5.93
CA VAL A 240 34.86 2.68 6.86
C VAL A 240 35.81 3.44 7.79
N GLU A 241 36.86 2.80 8.27
CA GLU A 241 37.87 3.41 9.15
C GLU A 241 38.63 4.52 8.43
N GLN A 242 38.95 4.32 7.15
CA GLN A 242 39.58 5.35 6.32
C GLN A 242 38.64 6.52 6.09
N ILE A 243 37.37 6.27 5.74
CA ILE A 243 36.34 7.33 5.58
C ILE A 243 36.16 8.13 6.87
N ASP A 244 36.15 7.46 8.02
CA ASP A 244 36.01 8.10 9.33
C ASP A 244 37.24 8.92 9.73
N SER A 245 38.43 8.61 9.18
CA SER A 245 39.65 9.37 9.43
C SER A 245 39.76 10.68 8.65
N LEU A 246 38.90 10.89 7.62
CA LEU A 246 38.88 12.10 6.81
C LEU A 246 38.33 13.28 7.63
N THR A 247 39.24 14.10 8.14
CA THR A 247 38.97 15.16 9.11
C THR A 247 38.25 16.34 8.48
N TYR A 248 38.70 16.77 7.29
CA TYR A 248 38.11 17.88 6.58
C TYR A 248 36.75 17.51 5.99
N LEU A 249 36.58 16.29 5.47
CA LEU A 249 35.26 15.76 5.11
C LEU A 249 34.28 15.80 6.30
N ASP A 250 34.69 15.37 7.50
CA ASP A 250 33.83 15.44 8.69
C ASP A 250 33.42 16.89 9.00
N CYS A 251 34.35 17.84 8.86
CA CYS A 251 34.07 19.26 9.00
C CYS A 251 33.04 19.77 7.97
N VAL A 252 33.20 19.38 6.70
CA VAL A 252 32.27 19.73 5.61
C VAL A 252 30.87 19.19 5.87
N ILE A 253 30.75 17.92 6.29
CA ILE A 253 29.46 17.30 6.58
C ILE A 253 28.80 17.94 7.82
N ARG A 254 29.56 18.27 8.86
CA ARG A 254 29.01 18.98 10.04
C ARG A 254 28.54 20.38 9.70
N GLU A 255 29.33 21.13 8.93
CA GLU A 255 28.95 22.47 8.47
C GLU A 255 27.75 22.41 7.53
N LEU A 256 27.63 21.38 6.68
CA LEU A 256 26.45 21.16 5.84
C LEU A 256 25.19 21.05 6.70
N PHE A 257 25.21 20.24 7.75
CA PHE A 257 24.06 20.08 8.64
C PHE A 257 23.78 21.32 9.52
N ARG A 258 24.79 22.12 9.87
CA ARG A 258 24.59 23.41 10.53
C ARG A 258 23.95 24.43 9.58
N PHE A 259 24.52 24.55 8.39
CA PHE A 259 24.21 25.61 7.44
C PHE A 259 22.87 25.34 6.74
N VAL A 260 22.64 24.11 6.31
CA VAL A 260 21.44 23.70 5.56
C VAL A 260 20.89 22.38 6.10
N PRO A 261 20.36 22.36 7.35
CA PRO A 261 19.78 21.14 7.90
C PRO A 261 18.61 20.68 7.01
N PRO A 262 18.57 19.40 6.58
CA PRO A 262 17.47 18.88 5.76
C PRO A 262 16.09 18.99 6.43
N ILE A 263 16.06 18.96 7.76
CA ILE A 263 14.86 19.21 8.56
C ILE A 263 15.07 20.53 9.30
N VAL A 264 14.18 21.50 9.09
CA VAL A 264 14.34 22.87 9.61
C VAL A 264 14.06 23.01 11.11
N GLY A 265 13.37 22.04 11.72
CA GLY A 265 13.04 22.02 13.14
C GLY A 265 12.10 20.89 13.53
N THR A 266 11.75 20.80 14.81
CA THR A 266 10.83 19.78 15.35
C THR A 266 9.84 20.38 16.34
N LEU A 267 8.63 19.80 16.41
CA LEU A 267 7.61 20.17 17.40
C LEU A 267 7.64 19.21 18.60
N ARG A 268 7.33 19.74 19.77
CA ARG A 268 7.13 18.99 21.02
C ARG A 268 5.85 19.47 21.69
N THR A 269 5.11 18.56 22.31
CA THR A 269 3.95 18.87 23.15
C THR A 269 4.30 18.59 24.60
N LEU A 270 4.02 19.53 25.50
CA LEU A 270 4.27 19.35 26.92
C LEU A 270 3.31 18.31 27.52
N THR A 271 3.86 17.37 28.29
CA THR A 271 3.09 16.33 28.99
C THR A 271 2.70 16.72 30.41
N ALA A 272 3.35 17.74 30.96
CA ALA A 272 3.12 18.33 32.27
C ALA A 272 3.48 19.82 32.22
N ASP A 273 3.02 20.60 33.19
CA ASP A 273 3.44 21.98 33.35
C ASP A 273 4.96 22.04 33.61
N ASP A 274 5.63 23.01 33.01
CA ASP A 274 7.08 23.18 33.11
C ASP A 274 7.46 24.66 33.08
N ARG A 275 8.69 24.99 33.46
CA ARG A 275 9.21 26.35 33.45
C ARG A 275 10.60 26.40 32.86
N LEU A 276 10.80 27.25 31.85
CA LEU A 276 12.11 27.48 31.28
C LEU A 276 13.01 28.21 32.29
N SER A 277 13.99 27.51 32.84
CA SER A 277 14.86 28.01 33.92
C SER A 277 15.60 29.30 33.56
N ALA A 278 16.01 29.48 32.30
CA ALA A 278 16.79 30.63 31.85
C ALA A 278 15.97 31.92 31.66
N THR A 279 14.69 31.82 31.31
CA THR A 279 13.83 32.99 31.00
C THR A 279 12.67 33.15 31.99
N GLY A 280 12.42 32.14 32.82
CA GLY A 280 11.31 32.08 33.75
C GLY A 280 9.94 31.86 33.09
N VAL A 281 9.88 31.65 31.76
CA VAL A 281 8.64 31.45 31.01
C VAL A 281 7.95 30.18 31.48
N GLN A 282 6.68 30.31 31.88
CA GLN A 282 5.83 29.20 32.27
C GLN A 282 5.22 28.56 31.01
N LEU A 283 5.27 27.23 30.95
CA LEU A 283 4.69 26.43 29.89
C LEU A 283 3.67 25.49 30.53
N SER A 284 2.47 25.42 29.96
CA SER A 284 1.39 24.59 30.47
C SER A 284 1.38 23.23 29.76
N LYS A 285 0.88 22.21 30.45
CA LYS A 285 0.59 20.92 29.84
C LYS A 285 -0.28 21.10 28.60
N GLY A 286 0.13 20.51 27.48
CA GLY A 286 -0.54 20.63 26.19
C GLY A 286 0.03 21.71 25.27
N ASP A 287 0.83 22.64 25.79
CA ASP A 287 1.50 23.65 24.95
C ASP A 287 2.43 22.97 23.94
N GLN A 288 2.50 23.56 22.74
CA GLN A 288 3.41 23.12 21.68
C GLN A 288 4.63 24.04 21.60
N VAL A 289 5.82 23.44 21.62
CA VAL A 289 7.10 24.13 21.49
C VAL A 289 7.77 23.70 20.19
N PHE A 290 8.10 24.68 19.34
CA PHE A 290 8.89 24.47 18.14
C PHE A 290 10.38 24.70 18.44
N ILE A 291 11.21 23.74 18.04
CA ILE A 291 12.67 23.81 18.18
C ILE A 291 13.25 24.05 16.77
N PRO A 292 13.70 25.27 16.44
CA PRO A 292 14.12 25.64 15.08
C PRO A 292 15.60 25.30 14.84
N PHE A 293 15.89 24.15 14.24
CA PHE A 293 17.27 23.71 13.95
C PHE A 293 18.02 24.70 13.07
N TYR A 294 17.36 25.23 12.03
CA TYR A 294 17.96 26.20 11.11
C TYR A 294 18.44 27.49 11.81
N ASN A 295 17.60 28.04 12.68
CA ASN A 295 17.92 29.25 13.44
C ASN A 295 18.97 28.97 14.51
N LEU A 296 18.90 27.82 15.19
CA LEU A 296 19.91 27.42 16.18
C LEU A 296 21.29 27.26 15.55
N GLY A 297 21.38 26.82 14.29
CA GLY A 297 22.62 26.77 13.51
C GLY A 297 23.24 28.14 13.19
N ARG A 298 22.48 29.23 13.39
CA ARG A 298 22.87 30.63 13.09
C ARG A 298 22.83 31.54 14.32
N ASP A 299 22.61 30.96 15.49
CA ASP A 299 22.48 31.73 16.72
C ASP A 299 23.86 32.05 17.28
N SER A 300 24.21 33.35 17.27
CA SER A 300 25.51 33.86 17.71
C SER A 300 25.83 33.57 19.18
N ARG A 301 24.82 33.25 20.00
CA ARG A 301 25.01 32.84 21.40
C ARG A 301 25.73 31.49 21.52
N TYR A 302 25.57 30.62 20.52
CA TYR A 302 26.20 29.30 20.48
C TYR A 302 27.34 29.29 19.47
N TRP A 303 27.18 29.90 18.30
CA TRP A 303 28.20 29.87 17.25
C TRP A 303 29.16 31.07 17.32
N SER A 304 29.61 31.43 18.51
CA SER A 304 30.55 32.55 18.71
C SER A 304 31.94 32.22 18.13
N GLY A 305 32.45 33.06 17.22
CA GLY A 305 33.78 32.89 16.61
C GLY A 305 34.05 33.91 15.50
N SER A 306 35.23 33.84 14.86
CA SER A 306 35.68 34.75 13.79
C SER A 306 35.07 34.47 12.40
N PHE A 307 34.16 33.50 12.29
CA PHE A 307 33.57 33.08 11.02
C PHE A 307 32.13 33.57 10.91
N ASP A 308 31.80 34.20 9.79
CA ASP A 308 30.44 34.57 9.42
C ASP A 308 29.49 33.36 9.48
N LEU A 309 28.32 33.53 10.10
CA LEU A 309 27.33 32.47 10.32
C LEU A 309 26.48 32.17 9.10
N ASP A 310 26.35 33.16 8.21
CA ASP A 310 25.59 33.09 6.96
C ASP A 310 26.44 32.66 5.76
N GLN A 311 27.71 32.33 6.00
CA GLN A 311 28.59 31.69 5.04
C GLN A 311 28.92 30.25 5.42
N PHE A 312 29.21 29.45 4.40
CA PHE A 312 29.60 28.05 4.55
C PHE A 312 31.12 27.94 4.82
N HIS A 313 31.50 27.68 6.07
CA HIS A 313 32.90 27.61 6.54
C HIS A 313 33.17 26.32 7.32
N PRO A 314 33.54 25.21 6.65
CA PRO A 314 33.85 23.93 7.29
C PRO A 314 34.90 24.03 8.41
N GLU A 315 35.89 24.91 8.26
CA GLU A 315 36.99 25.12 9.20
C GLU A 315 36.52 25.50 10.61
N ARG A 316 35.26 25.93 10.76
CA ARG A 316 34.62 26.15 12.06
C ARG A 316 34.72 24.93 12.98
N PHE A 317 34.71 23.74 12.40
CA PHE A 317 34.80 22.46 13.12
C PHE A 317 36.24 21.96 13.32
N LEU A 318 37.27 22.66 12.85
CA LEU A 318 38.67 22.33 13.17
C LEU A 318 39.07 22.85 14.56
N ILE A 319 38.35 23.82 15.11
CA ILE A 319 38.64 24.44 16.41
C ILE A 319 37.89 23.67 17.51
N GLU A 320 38.62 22.90 18.34
CA GLU A 320 38.05 22.02 19.37
C GLU A 320 37.13 22.73 20.39
N SER A 321 37.39 24.01 20.71
CA SER A 321 36.56 24.77 21.66
C SER A 321 35.10 24.92 21.19
N ASN A 322 34.87 24.96 19.87
CA ASN A 322 33.53 25.04 19.28
C ASN A 322 32.78 23.69 19.31
N MET A 323 33.48 22.58 19.49
CA MET A 323 32.86 21.23 19.52
C MET A 323 32.15 20.93 20.85
N ASN A 324 32.60 21.50 21.97
CA ASN A 324 32.05 21.22 23.30
C ASN A 324 31.03 22.24 23.79
N SER A 325 31.14 23.52 23.41
CA SER A 325 30.19 24.58 23.77
C SER A 325 28.85 24.48 23.04
N ASN A 326 28.81 23.83 21.86
CA ASN A 326 27.68 23.94 20.92
C ASN A 326 26.80 22.69 20.82
N LYS A 327 27.01 21.71 21.72
CA LYS A 327 26.25 20.44 21.69
C LYS A 327 24.74 20.63 21.77
N THR A 328 24.28 21.70 22.43
CA THR A 328 22.86 22.06 22.55
C THR A 328 22.28 22.72 21.29
N ALA A 329 23.11 23.34 20.45
CA ALA A 329 22.71 24.02 19.21
C ALA A 329 22.94 23.17 17.95
N SER A 330 23.89 22.23 17.98
CA SER A 330 24.20 21.30 16.88
C SER A 330 23.24 20.10 16.86
N ILE A 331 21.95 20.35 16.65
CA ILE A 331 20.86 19.38 16.79
C ILE A 331 20.13 19.07 15.48
N ALA A 332 20.83 19.07 14.34
CA ALA A 332 20.23 18.76 13.03
C ALA A 332 19.56 17.38 12.95
N PHE A 333 19.92 16.46 13.86
CA PHE A 333 19.33 15.13 14.03
C PHE A 333 18.41 15.03 15.26
N GLY A 334 18.01 16.17 15.83
CA GLY A 334 17.28 16.25 17.09
C GLY A 334 18.17 15.95 18.31
N GLY A 335 17.53 15.67 19.45
CA GLY A 335 18.20 15.36 20.71
C GLY A 335 17.28 14.63 21.70
N GLY A 336 17.89 14.05 22.73
CA GLY A 336 17.20 13.28 23.79
C GLY A 336 16.68 11.92 23.31
N HIS A 337 15.68 11.38 24.02
CA HIS A 337 15.08 10.06 23.72
C HIS A 337 14.41 9.95 22.35
N ARG A 338 14.23 11.07 21.65
CA ARG A 338 13.61 11.17 20.30
C ARG A 338 14.60 11.67 19.25
N GLN A 339 15.91 11.55 19.52
CA GLN A 339 16.93 11.81 18.51
C GLN A 339 16.83 10.82 17.35
N CYS A 340 17.29 11.23 16.17
CA CYS A 340 17.26 10.40 14.98
C CYS A 340 18.03 9.09 15.22
N ILE A 341 17.32 7.96 15.09
CA ILE A 341 17.89 6.63 15.26
C ILE A 341 18.88 6.27 14.13
N GLY A 342 18.71 6.87 12.95
CA GLY A 342 19.53 6.63 11.76
C GLY A 342 20.68 7.62 11.56
N GLN A 343 21.01 8.45 12.56
CA GLN A 343 21.99 9.52 12.42
C GLN A 343 23.39 9.03 12.00
N ASP A 344 23.88 7.95 12.60
CA ASP A 344 25.20 7.42 12.27
C ASP A 344 25.22 6.76 10.89
N PHE A 345 24.11 6.12 10.51
CA PHE A 345 23.92 5.58 9.16
C PHE A 345 23.95 6.68 8.11
N ALA A 346 23.12 7.73 8.29
CA ALA A 346 23.04 8.85 7.35
C ALA A 346 24.38 9.58 7.19
N ARG A 347 25.18 9.69 8.26
CA ARG A 347 26.52 10.29 8.17
C ARG A 347 27.49 9.41 7.40
N LEU A 348 27.53 8.11 7.68
CA LEU A 348 28.41 7.20 6.95
C LEU A 348 28.02 7.14 5.47
N GLU A 349 26.72 7.00 5.19
CA GLU A 349 26.16 6.99 3.84
C GLU A 349 26.55 8.25 3.07
N LEU A 350 26.30 9.43 3.64
CA LEU A 350 26.64 10.69 3.01
C LEU A 350 28.16 10.83 2.80
N LYS A 351 28.98 10.47 3.80
CA LYS A 351 30.45 10.51 3.66
C LYS A 351 30.93 9.59 2.55
N ALA A 352 30.47 8.34 2.49
CA ALA A 352 30.93 7.38 1.49
C ALA A 352 30.55 7.83 0.07
N ILE A 353 29.31 8.32 -0.11
CA ILE A 353 28.86 8.90 -1.39
C ILE A 353 29.73 10.12 -1.74
N CYS A 354 29.93 11.05 -0.81
CA CYS A 354 30.70 12.28 -1.06
C CYS A 354 32.15 11.98 -1.44
N VAL A 355 32.83 11.07 -0.71
CA VAL A 355 34.18 10.61 -1.06
C VAL A 355 34.19 10.10 -2.49
N ARG A 356 33.24 9.21 -2.81
CA ARG A 356 33.22 8.56 -4.12
C ARG A 356 32.96 9.56 -5.24
N LEU A 357 32.01 10.49 -5.09
CA LEU A 357 31.77 11.55 -6.06
C LEU A 357 33.00 12.44 -6.23
N MET A 358 33.62 12.88 -5.13
CA MET A 358 34.77 13.80 -5.17
C MET A 358 36.03 13.20 -5.81
N GLN A 359 36.19 11.87 -5.77
CA GLN A 359 37.24 11.15 -6.49
C GLN A 359 37.04 11.16 -8.02
N HIS A 360 35.79 11.21 -8.50
CA HIS A 360 35.46 11.00 -9.92
C HIS A 360 35.03 12.26 -10.67
N MET A 361 34.67 13.34 -9.97
CA MET A 361 34.17 14.56 -10.60
C MET A 361 34.43 15.83 -9.81
N SER A 362 34.23 16.96 -10.47
CA SER A 362 34.15 18.29 -9.86
C SER A 362 32.75 18.86 -10.06
N PHE A 363 32.32 19.74 -9.16
CA PHE A 363 31.03 20.43 -9.27
C PHE A 363 31.24 21.88 -9.70
N GLY A 364 30.54 22.31 -10.75
CA GLY A 364 30.51 23.68 -11.27
C GLY A 364 29.13 24.33 -11.10
N ASP A 365 29.05 25.66 -11.22
CA ASP A 365 27.81 26.42 -10.98
C ASP A 365 26.83 26.40 -12.17
N GLY A 366 27.24 25.82 -13.30
CA GLY A 366 26.40 25.59 -14.47
C GLY A 366 26.35 26.75 -15.48
N GLY A 367 27.05 27.87 -15.22
CA GLY A 367 27.11 29.01 -16.14
C GLY A 367 25.82 29.86 -16.24
N PRO A 368 25.83 30.93 -17.07
CA PRO A 368 24.77 31.95 -17.12
C PRO A 368 23.44 31.50 -17.74
N ASP A 369 23.38 30.32 -18.37
CA ASP A 369 22.16 29.80 -19.03
C ASP A 369 21.22 29.02 -18.07
N VAL A 370 21.56 28.95 -16.78
CA VAL A 370 20.68 28.37 -15.76
C VAL A 370 19.77 29.47 -15.23
N ASN A 371 18.48 29.43 -15.61
CA ASN A 371 17.44 30.32 -15.07
C ASN A 371 17.61 30.50 -13.56
N GLU A 372 17.92 31.72 -13.12
CA GLU A 372 17.99 32.16 -11.72
C GLU A 372 16.61 32.17 -11.04
N SER A 373 15.74 31.18 -11.31
CA SER A 373 14.64 30.89 -10.39
C SER A 373 15.27 30.31 -9.12
N GLY A 374 15.68 31.20 -8.23
CA GLY A 374 16.48 30.89 -7.05
C GLY A 374 15.92 29.68 -6.30
N TYR A 375 16.73 28.62 -6.23
CA TYR A 375 16.44 27.44 -5.42
C TYR A 375 16.27 27.87 -3.97
N LYS A 376 15.08 27.66 -3.40
CA LYS A 376 14.84 27.83 -1.97
C LYS A 376 15.08 26.51 -1.27
N GLN A 377 15.53 26.54 -0.02
CA GLN A 377 15.65 25.34 0.83
C GLN A 377 14.33 24.54 0.93
N THR A 378 13.19 25.22 0.73
CA THR A 378 11.87 24.60 0.60
C THR A 378 11.71 23.71 -0.63
N ASP A 379 12.56 23.83 -1.64
CA ASP A 379 12.46 23.12 -2.93
C ASP A 379 13.29 21.82 -2.94
N THR A 380 14.14 21.61 -1.93
CA THR A 380 14.93 20.38 -1.75
C THR A 380 14.25 19.33 -0.89
N ILE A 381 13.31 19.73 -0.02
CA ILE A 381 12.50 18.81 0.83
C ILE A 381 11.27 18.31 0.04
N LEU A 382 11.08 18.81 -1.17
CA LEU A 382 9.78 18.99 -1.76
C LEU A 382 10.03 19.11 -3.28
N PRO A 383 9.80 18.06 -4.09
CA PRO A 383 10.19 18.05 -5.51
C PRO A 383 9.60 19.25 -6.27
N LYS A 384 10.39 19.79 -7.21
CA LYS A 384 10.22 21.01 -8.05
C LYS A 384 8.80 21.31 -8.57
N HIS A 385 7.88 20.36 -8.55
CA HIS A 385 6.45 20.57 -8.76
C HIS A 385 5.68 20.97 -7.49
N ILE A 386 6.25 21.89 -6.70
CA ILE A 386 5.51 22.59 -5.63
C ILE A 386 5.35 24.06 -6.01
N GLY A 387 4.82 24.24 -7.21
CA GLY A 387 3.48 24.80 -7.17
C GLY A 387 2.67 23.83 -6.31
N CYS A 388 2.41 24.16 -5.04
CA CYS A 388 1.06 23.90 -4.56
C CYS A 388 0.24 24.62 -5.60
N THR A 389 -0.14 23.93 -6.68
CA THR A 389 -0.96 24.56 -7.69
C THR A 389 -2.12 24.98 -6.83
N ILE A 390 -2.29 26.29 -6.78
CA ILE A 390 -3.42 26.90 -6.12
C ILE A 390 -4.65 26.10 -6.50
N ASN A 391 -4.70 25.50 -7.69
CA ASN A 391 -5.55 24.40 -8.18
C ASN A 391 -5.88 23.23 -7.23
N GLY A 392 -4.99 22.62 -6.44
CA GLY A 392 -5.36 21.50 -5.55
C GLY A 392 -6.11 21.96 -4.30
N VAL A 393 -5.62 23.05 -3.71
CA VAL A 393 -6.25 23.73 -2.58
C VAL A 393 -7.52 24.46 -3.02
N HIS A 394 -7.51 25.10 -4.19
CA HIS A 394 -8.69 25.59 -4.90
C HIS A 394 -9.60 24.43 -5.19
N ARG A 395 -9.17 23.26 -5.69
CA ARG A 395 -10.10 22.16 -5.98
C ARG A 395 -10.73 21.59 -4.71
N PHE A 396 -10.02 21.54 -3.58
CA PHE A 396 -10.59 21.09 -2.30
C PHE A 396 -11.48 22.16 -1.65
N ILE A 397 -11.06 23.43 -1.66
CA ILE A 397 -11.86 24.56 -1.17
C ILE A 397 -13.04 24.82 -2.10
N ILE A 398 -12.87 24.75 -3.43
CA ILE A 398 -13.92 24.74 -4.45
C ILE A 398 -14.77 23.49 -4.26
N ALA A 399 -14.25 22.31 -3.92
CA ALA A 399 -15.09 21.14 -3.66
C ALA A 399 -15.92 21.33 -2.39
N ILE A 400 -15.39 21.96 -1.33
CA ILE A 400 -16.13 22.30 -0.12
C ILE A 400 -17.13 23.43 -0.38
N ILE A 401 -16.72 24.49 -1.08
CA ILE A 401 -17.57 25.60 -1.50
C ILE A 401 -18.64 25.09 -2.46
N LEU A 402 -18.31 24.22 -3.41
CA LEU A 402 -19.25 23.52 -4.28
C LEU A 402 -20.09 22.54 -3.48
N LEU A 403 -19.62 21.87 -2.43
CA LEU A 403 -20.45 21.01 -1.58
C LEU A 403 -21.40 21.84 -0.71
N LEU A 404 -20.98 23.02 -0.24
CA LEU A 404 -21.82 23.97 0.49
C LEU A 404 -22.82 24.64 -0.45
N ILE A 405 -22.39 25.06 -1.63
CA ILE A 405 -23.22 25.57 -2.72
C ILE A 405 -24.14 24.46 -3.22
N ILE A 406 -23.70 23.21 -3.36
CA ILE A 406 -24.52 22.05 -3.74
C ILE A 406 -25.46 21.71 -2.60
N SER A 407 -25.08 21.84 -1.33
CA SER A 407 -26.01 21.65 -0.20
C SER A 407 -27.06 22.76 -0.16
N GLY A 408 -26.67 24.00 -0.48
CA GLY A 408 -27.57 25.14 -0.63
C GLY A 408 -28.43 25.03 -1.88
N ILE A 409 -27.88 24.55 -2.99
CA ILE A 409 -28.58 24.25 -4.24
C ILE A 409 -29.47 23.04 -4.05
N ILE A 410 -29.13 22.04 -3.24
CA ILE A 410 -30.01 20.91 -2.89
C ILE A 410 -31.11 21.41 -1.96
N LEU A 411 -30.83 22.31 -1.02
CA LEU A 411 -31.86 22.97 -0.20
C LEU A 411 -32.83 23.78 -1.09
N ILE A 412 -32.30 24.51 -2.06
CA ILE A 412 -33.06 25.27 -3.06
C ILE A 412 -33.72 24.31 -4.08
N ALA A 413 -33.09 23.21 -4.47
CA ALA A 413 -33.57 22.20 -5.41
C ALA A 413 -34.42 21.11 -4.73
N VAL A 414 -34.66 21.20 -3.43
CA VAL A 414 -35.79 20.53 -2.77
C VAL A 414 -37.00 21.48 -2.81
N LEU A 415 -36.79 22.80 -2.83
CA LEU A 415 -37.84 23.82 -2.96
C LEU A 415 -38.28 24.11 -4.40
N VAL A 416 -37.40 23.96 -5.40
CA VAL A 416 -37.60 24.47 -6.77
C VAL A 416 -38.10 23.42 -7.79
N PRO A 417 -37.87 22.09 -7.69
CA PRO A 417 -38.41 21.10 -8.63
C PRO A 417 -39.89 20.74 -8.44
N VAL A 418 -40.63 21.52 -7.65
CA VAL A 418 -42.06 21.76 -7.88
C VAL A 418 -42.29 22.47 -9.23
N LEU A 419 -41.26 23.02 -9.87
CA LEU A 419 -41.31 23.65 -11.19
C LEU A 419 -40.10 23.29 -12.06
N THR A 420 -40.31 22.29 -12.93
CA THR A 420 -39.69 22.10 -14.26
C THR A 420 -38.28 21.49 -14.38
N LYS A 421 -38.02 20.91 -15.57
CA LYS A 421 -37.31 19.65 -15.85
C LYS A 421 -36.23 19.86 -16.94
N PHE A 422 -35.14 19.08 -16.86
CA PHE A 422 -34.17 18.64 -17.90
C PHE A 422 -32.99 19.53 -18.41
N GLY A 423 -31.79 18.92 -18.46
CA GLY A 423 -30.90 18.87 -19.66
C GLY A 423 -29.37 19.06 -19.51
N SER A 424 -28.60 18.00 -19.84
CA SER A 424 -27.14 17.79 -20.21
C SER A 424 -26.10 18.95 -20.22
N GLY A 425 -24.79 18.81 -20.00
CA GLY A 425 -23.82 17.69 -20.05
C GLY A 425 -22.63 18.05 -20.99
N THR A 426 -21.35 17.97 -20.57
CA THR A 426 -20.15 17.78 -21.45
C THR A 426 -18.88 17.43 -20.66
N LYS A 427 -18.08 16.52 -21.23
CA LYS A 427 -16.82 15.94 -20.74
C LYS A 427 -15.62 16.86 -20.92
N THR A 428 -14.61 16.72 -20.06
CA THR A 428 -13.23 17.18 -20.28
C THR A 428 -12.28 15.99 -20.13
N GLU A 429 -11.42 15.79 -21.14
CA GLU A 429 -10.44 14.71 -21.19
C GLU A 429 -9.25 14.99 -20.25
N LEU A 430 -8.82 13.94 -19.55
CA LEU A 430 -7.66 13.91 -18.66
C LEU A 430 -6.51 13.13 -19.35
N PRO A 431 -5.25 13.41 -18.97
CA PRO A 431 -4.07 12.90 -19.64
C PRO A 431 -3.88 11.39 -19.42
N THR A 432 -3.21 10.77 -20.38
CA THR A 432 -3.00 9.33 -20.55
C THR A 432 -2.51 8.62 -19.28
N THR A 433 -3.42 7.92 -18.62
CA THR A 433 -3.16 6.98 -17.52
C THR A 433 -2.76 5.62 -18.06
N HIS A 434 -1.81 4.93 -17.42
CA HIS A 434 -1.54 3.52 -17.64
C HIS A 434 -2.86 2.72 -17.55
N VAL A 435 -3.26 2.11 -18.66
CA VAL A 435 -4.52 1.38 -18.76
C VAL A 435 -4.27 -0.07 -18.34
N LEU A 436 -4.96 -0.55 -17.31
CA LEU A 436 -4.95 -1.97 -16.97
C LEU A 436 -5.47 -2.79 -18.17
N ARG A 437 -4.70 -3.78 -18.63
CA ARG A 437 -5.07 -4.63 -19.76
C ARG A 437 -4.89 -6.11 -19.42
N TRP A 438 -5.76 -6.93 -20.00
CA TRP A 438 -5.72 -8.39 -19.92
C TRP A 438 -5.66 -8.96 -21.33
N LYS A 439 -4.92 -10.05 -21.50
CA LYS A 439 -4.98 -10.81 -22.74
C LYS A 439 -6.40 -11.31 -22.92
N SER A 440 -6.96 -11.13 -24.12
CA SER A 440 -8.31 -11.59 -24.44
C SER A 440 -8.44 -13.11 -24.40
N ASN A 441 -7.33 -13.82 -24.56
CA ASN A 441 -7.29 -15.28 -24.60
C ASN A 441 -7.06 -15.82 -23.18
N GLY A 442 -8.00 -16.63 -22.72
CA GLY A 442 -7.95 -17.33 -21.45
C GLY A 442 -7.18 -18.65 -21.56
N ILE A 443 -6.52 -19.01 -20.46
CA ILE A 443 -5.81 -20.28 -20.30
C ILE A 443 -6.66 -21.16 -19.39
N THR A 444 -7.06 -22.34 -19.86
CA THR A 444 -7.75 -23.32 -19.00
C THR A 444 -6.78 -23.83 -17.94
N VAL A 445 -7.04 -23.53 -16.67
CA VAL A 445 -6.17 -23.92 -15.53
C VAL A 445 -6.77 -25.02 -14.66
N ALA A 446 -8.07 -25.32 -14.82
CA ALA A 446 -8.73 -26.46 -14.19
C ALA A 446 -9.96 -26.90 -15.00
N GLY A 447 -10.24 -28.19 -15.00
CA GLY A 447 -11.28 -28.80 -15.83
C GLY A 447 -10.86 -28.97 -17.30
N LEU A 448 -11.76 -29.53 -18.10
CA LEU A 448 -11.58 -29.72 -19.53
C LEU A 448 -12.70 -29.01 -20.27
N THR A 449 -12.32 -28.12 -21.19
CA THR A 449 -13.26 -27.28 -21.95
C THR A 449 -14.36 -28.11 -22.62
N GLY A 450 -15.61 -27.88 -22.23
CA GLY A 450 -16.79 -28.54 -22.81
C GLY A 450 -16.96 -30.01 -22.41
N LEU A 451 -16.05 -30.58 -21.62
CA LEU A 451 -16.13 -31.97 -21.17
C LEU A 451 -16.48 -32.03 -19.68
N GLN A 452 -17.76 -32.24 -19.41
CA GLN A 452 -18.25 -32.51 -18.06
C GLN A 452 -17.83 -33.90 -17.57
N GLY A 453 -17.62 -34.03 -16.25
CA GLY A 453 -17.35 -35.30 -15.59
C GLY A 453 -16.98 -35.10 -14.13
N ASN A 454 -16.70 -36.20 -13.43
CA ASN A 454 -16.42 -36.22 -11.99
C ASN A 454 -15.02 -36.78 -11.64
N THR A 455 -14.18 -37.04 -12.64
CA THR A 455 -12.77 -37.44 -12.43
C THR A 455 -11.96 -36.30 -11.79
N SER A 456 -10.71 -36.57 -11.41
CA SER A 456 -9.84 -35.56 -10.78
C SER A 456 -9.48 -34.39 -11.71
N TYR A 457 -9.56 -34.57 -13.02
CA TYR A 457 -9.25 -33.52 -14.02
C TYR A 457 -10.49 -32.94 -14.70
N GLN A 458 -11.70 -33.40 -14.36
CA GLN A 458 -12.96 -32.88 -14.87
C GLN A 458 -13.72 -32.12 -13.78
N LEU A 459 -14.45 -31.09 -14.21
CA LEU A 459 -15.37 -30.32 -13.38
C LEU A 459 -16.77 -30.41 -14.01
N MET A 460 -17.80 -30.10 -13.22
CA MET A 460 -19.18 -30.03 -13.70
C MET A 460 -19.88 -28.77 -13.18
N GLN A 461 -19.98 -27.76 -14.06
CA GLN A 461 -20.54 -26.44 -13.79
C GLN A 461 -19.90 -25.76 -12.56
N PRO A 462 -18.56 -25.58 -12.53
CA PRO A 462 -17.91 -24.92 -11.40
C PRO A 462 -18.49 -23.52 -11.20
N LYS A 463 -18.78 -23.15 -9.95
CA LYS A 463 -19.44 -21.87 -9.61
C LYS A 463 -18.46 -20.83 -9.11
N LYS A 464 -17.79 -21.10 -7.99
CA LYS A 464 -16.78 -20.21 -7.42
C LYS A 464 -15.39 -20.82 -7.57
N VAL A 465 -14.43 -19.96 -7.92
CA VAL A 465 -13.01 -20.20 -7.78
C VAL A 465 -12.47 -19.22 -6.73
N PHE A 466 -11.71 -19.73 -5.77
CA PHE A 466 -11.01 -18.94 -4.77
C PHE A 466 -9.51 -19.22 -4.90
N TRP A 467 -8.72 -18.15 -5.04
CA TRP A 467 -7.28 -18.23 -5.17
C TRP A 467 -6.62 -18.03 -3.80
N LYS A 468 -5.64 -18.87 -3.50
CA LYS A 468 -4.83 -18.82 -2.27
C LYS A 468 -3.34 -18.88 -2.63
N ARG A 469 -2.51 -18.15 -1.89
CA ARG A 469 -1.05 -18.24 -1.99
C ARG A 469 -0.50 -19.55 -1.37
N PRO A 470 0.58 -20.14 -1.92
CA PRO A 470 1.22 -19.82 -3.18
C PRO A 470 0.60 -20.65 -4.32
N ASN A 471 -0.33 -20.07 -5.08
CA ASN A 471 -0.88 -20.62 -6.32
C ASN A 471 -1.77 -21.87 -6.21
N ILE A 472 -2.66 -21.89 -5.22
CA ILE A 472 -3.69 -22.92 -5.05
C ILE A 472 -5.05 -22.34 -5.43
N LEU A 473 -5.85 -23.11 -6.19
CA LEU A 473 -7.23 -22.80 -6.50
C LEU A 473 -8.16 -23.76 -5.74
N TYR A 474 -9.12 -23.22 -5.01
CA TYR A 474 -10.25 -23.95 -4.47
C TYR A 474 -11.47 -23.68 -5.34
N ILE A 475 -12.10 -24.75 -5.82
CA ILE A 475 -13.17 -24.67 -6.81
C ILE A 475 -14.40 -25.37 -6.26
N ALA A 476 -15.51 -24.65 -6.16
CA ALA A 476 -16.82 -25.22 -5.87
C ALA A 476 -17.35 -25.93 -7.13
N ASP A 477 -17.16 -27.26 -7.18
CA ASP A 477 -17.54 -28.13 -8.28
C ASP A 477 -19.01 -28.53 -8.13
N TYR A 478 -19.88 -27.58 -8.46
CA TYR A 478 -21.29 -27.52 -8.06
C TYR A 478 -22.08 -28.79 -8.33
N GLN A 479 -22.11 -29.30 -9.56
CA GLN A 479 -22.92 -30.50 -9.86
C GLN A 479 -22.29 -31.80 -9.37
N ASN A 480 -20.98 -31.79 -9.10
CA ASN A 480 -20.27 -32.91 -8.51
C ASN A 480 -20.29 -32.89 -6.97
N ASN A 481 -20.99 -31.96 -6.33
CA ASN A 481 -21.20 -31.93 -4.87
C ASN A 481 -19.89 -31.99 -4.06
N ARG A 482 -18.85 -31.30 -4.54
CA ARG A 482 -17.53 -31.31 -3.90
C ARG A 482 -16.82 -29.97 -4.08
N VAL A 483 -15.75 -29.79 -3.30
CA VAL A 483 -14.75 -28.73 -3.51
C VAL A 483 -13.44 -29.37 -3.94
N GLN A 484 -12.91 -28.90 -5.06
CA GLN A 484 -11.63 -29.36 -5.61
C GLN A 484 -10.52 -28.36 -5.29
N ARG A 485 -9.38 -28.87 -4.84
CA ARG A 485 -8.11 -28.13 -4.71
C ARG A 485 -7.23 -28.45 -5.90
N TYR A 486 -6.88 -27.43 -6.68
CA TYR A 486 -5.92 -27.49 -7.78
C TYR A 486 -4.67 -26.70 -7.43
N GLU A 487 -3.50 -27.24 -7.75
CA GLU A 487 -2.28 -26.45 -7.82
C GLU A 487 -2.17 -25.90 -9.24
N ILE A 488 -1.87 -24.59 -9.39
CA ILE A 488 -1.76 -23.98 -10.71
C ILE A 488 -0.62 -24.66 -11.48
N GLY A 489 -0.93 -25.16 -12.68
CA GLY A 489 -0.03 -25.98 -13.50
C GLY A 489 -0.29 -27.48 -13.40
N SER A 490 -1.05 -27.94 -12.40
CA SER A 490 -1.54 -29.33 -12.34
C SER A 490 -2.73 -29.51 -13.28
N SER A 491 -2.79 -30.66 -13.95
CA SER A 491 -3.95 -31.07 -14.76
C SER A 491 -5.07 -31.70 -13.94
N SER A 492 -4.82 -32.05 -12.68
CA SER A 492 -5.78 -32.72 -11.81
C SER A 492 -5.87 -32.08 -10.42
N GLY A 493 -7.07 -32.11 -9.86
CA GLY A 493 -7.40 -31.61 -8.54
C GLY A 493 -7.66 -32.73 -7.54
N THR A 494 -7.58 -32.36 -6.26
CA THR A 494 -7.86 -33.22 -5.11
C THR A 494 -9.14 -32.78 -4.43
N THR A 495 -10.01 -33.73 -4.07
CA THR A 495 -11.24 -33.40 -3.34
C THR A 495 -10.90 -33.08 -1.89
N VAL A 496 -11.30 -31.89 -1.44
CA VAL A 496 -10.97 -31.37 -0.10
C VAL A 496 -12.19 -31.07 0.77
N ALA A 497 -13.40 -31.06 0.18
CA ALA A 497 -14.66 -31.03 0.90
C ALA A 497 -15.76 -31.72 0.08
N GLY A 498 -16.67 -32.43 0.76
CA GLY A 498 -17.65 -33.32 0.13
C GLY A 498 -17.03 -34.63 -0.38
N ASP A 499 -17.82 -35.69 -0.46
CA ASP A 499 -17.39 -37.01 -0.97
C ASP A 499 -17.78 -37.26 -2.43
N GLY A 500 -18.32 -36.23 -3.11
CA GLY A 500 -18.81 -36.32 -4.49
C GLY A 500 -20.24 -36.81 -4.64
N SER A 501 -20.87 -37.26 -3.55
CA SER A 501 -22.28 -37.63 -3.51
C SER A 501 -23.13 -36.48 -2.94
N PHE A 502 -24.36 -36.35 -3.44
CA PHE A 502 -25.31 -35.39 -2.86
C PHE A 502 -25.96 -35.99 -1.61
N GLY A 503 -26.13 -35.18 -0.58
CA GLY A 503 -26.80 -35.60 0.65
C GLY A 503 -26.69 -34.54 1.75
N SER A 504 -27.30 -34.80 2.90
CA SER A 504 -27.36 -33.88 4.05
C SER A 504 -26.43 -34.26 5.20
N SER A 505 -25.73 -35.40 5.10
CA SER A 505 -24.70 -35.82 6.06
C SER A 505 -23.55 -34.80 6.12
N LEU A 506 -22.76 -34.79 7.18
CA LEU A 506 -21.68 -33.80 7.33
C LEU A 506 -20.49 -34.03 6.37
N ASN A 507 -20.34 -35.24 5.84
CA ASN A 507 -19.39 -35.56 4.77
C ASN A 507 -19.92 -35.26 3.35
N GLN A 508 -21.19 -34.91 3.21
CA GLN A 508 -21.85 -34.69 1.92
C GLN A 508 -22.20 -33.21 1.75
N LEU A 509 -22.02 -32.71 0.53
CA LEU A 509 -22.49 -31.39 0.11
C LEU A 509 -23.65 -31.57 -0.85
N TYR A 510 -24.46 -30.54 -1.03
CA TYR A 510 -25.50 -30.51 -2.04
C TYR A 510 -25.44 -29.18 -2.80
N TYR A 511 -24.91 -29.27 -4.02
CA TYR A 511 -24.76 -28.13 -4.93
C TYR A 511 -24.01 -26.95 -4.31
N PRO A 512 -22.73 -27.15 -3.88
CA PRO A 512 -21.93 -26.10 -3.27
C PRO A 512 -21.66 -24.98 -4.28
N SER A 513 -22.08 -23.76 -3.96
CA SER A 513 -22.02 -22.63 -4.91
C SER A 513 -20.87 -21.66 -4.64
N TYR A 514 -20.37 -21.63 -3.40
CA TYR A 514 -19.28 -20.75 -2.98
C TYR A 514 -18.27 -21.48 -2.13
N VAL A 515 -17.01 -21.04 -2.25
CA VAL A 515 -15.90 -21.49 -1.42
C VAL A 515 -15.02 -20.30 -1.06
N THR A 516 -14.58 -20.24 0.19
CA THR A 516 -13.55 -19.34 0.69
C THR A 516 -12.75 -20.06 1.78
N ILE A 517 -11.75 -19.41 2.36
CA ILE A 517 -10.97 -19.95 3.47
C ILE A 517 -10.94 -18.95 4.61
N ASP A 518 -10.80 -19.43 5.83
CA ASP A 518 -10.55 -18.56 6.99
C ASP A 518 -9.06 -18.33 7.24
N SER A 519 -8.75 -17.62 8.33
CA SER A 519 -7.37 -17.30 8.71
C SER A 519 -6.53 -18.52 9.10
N ASN A 520 -7.17 -19.66 9.38
CA ASN A 520 -6.52 -20.92 9.74
C ASN A 520 -6.39 -21.87 8.54
N ASP A 521 -6.63 -21.36 7.32
CA ASP A 521 -6.66 -22.13 6.09
C ASP A 521 -7.74 -23.23 6.04
N GLU A 522 -8.78 -23.11 6.87
CA GLU A 522 -9.92 -24.02 6.85
C GLU A 522 -10.92 -23.60 5.78
N ILE A 523 -11.52 -24.59 5.13
CA ILE A 523 -12.32 -24.38 3.92
C ILE A 523 -13.76 -24.09 4.33
N ILE A 524 -14.26 -22.91 3.99
CA ILE A 524 -15.65 -22.51 4.21
C ILE A 524 -16.44 -22.71 2.93
N VAL A 525 -17.52 -23.49 3.01
CA VAL A 525 -18.33 -23.89 1.85
C VAL A 525 -19.79 -23.51 2.07
N ALA A 526 -20.36 -22.81 1.08
CA ALA A 526 -21.81 -22.60 1.00
C ALA A 526 -22.48 -23.88 0.49
N ASP A 527 -23.03 -24.69 1.40
CA ASP A 527 -23.74 -25.92 1.10
C ASP A 527 -25.20 -25.60 0.74
N THR A 528 -25.35 -25.04 -0.47
CA THR A 528 -26.51 -24.27 -0.93
C THR A 528 -27.84 -24.99 -0.70
N TYR A 529 -28.01 -26.21 -1.21
CA TYR A 529 -29.31 -26.90 -1.16
C TYR A 529 -29.58 -27.55 0.19
N ASN A 530 -28.54 -27.70 1.02
CA ASN A 530 -28.69 -28.07 2.43
C ASN A 530 -28.92 -26.84 3.33
N ASN A 531 -29.06 -25.62 2.81
CA ASN A 531 -29.42 -24.43 3.58
C ASN A 531 -28.49 -24.16 4.78
N ARG A 532 -27.19 -24.43 4.60
CA ARG A 532 -26.17 -24.28 5.65
C ARG A 532 -24.84 -23.83 5.05
N VAL A 533 -23.95 -23.38 5.92
CA VAL A 533 -22.53 -23.17 5.61
C VAL A 533 -21.71 -24.13 6.47
N GLN A 534 -20.76 -24.80 5.85
CA GLN A 534 -19.86 -25.73 6.52
C GLN A 534 -18.42 -25.21 6.52
N LEU A 535 -17.68 -25.56 7.56
CA LEU A 535 -16.23 -25.42 7.67
C LEU A 535 -15.59 -26.81 7.59
N TRP A 536 -14.52 -26.94 6.84
CA TRP A 536 -13.80 -28.19 6.64
C TRP A 536 -12.32 -27.98 6.97
N SER A 537 -11.86 -28.63 8.04
CA SER A 537 -10.45 -28.62 8.41
C SER A 537 -9.64 -29.45 7.41
N THR A 538 -8.38 -29.09 7.21
CA THR A 538 -7.50 -29.79 6.27
C THR A 538 -7.38 -31.28 6.62
N GLY A 539 -7.67 -32.16 5.67
CA GLY A 539 -7.62 -33.61 5.84
C GLY A 539 -8.84 -34.24 6.54
N SER A 540 -9.84 -33.43 6.93
CA SER A 540 -11.08 -33.94 7.50
C SER A 540 -11.94 -34.67 6.45
N THR A 541 -12.67 -35.70 6.89
CA THR A 541 -13.63 -36.43 6.04
C THR A 541 -15.06 -35.89 6.16
N SER A 542 -15.30 -34.92 7.04
CA SER A 542 -16.60 -34.31 7.29
C SER A 542 -16.42 -32.87 7.75
N GLY A 543 -17.32 -32.00 7.31
CA GLY A 543 -17.35 -30.62 7.76
C GLY A 543 -18.09 -30.44 9.09
N ILE A 544 -17.92 -29.27 9.69
CA ILE A 544 -18.74 -28.79 10.80
C ILE A 544 -19.67 -27.70 10.31
N LYS A 545 -20.91 -27.67 10.83
CA LYS A 545 -21.90 -26.65 10.47
C LYS A 545 -21.63 -25.37 11.26
N ILE A 546 -21.34 -24.27 10.57
CA ILE A 546 -20.98 -22.99 11.18
C ILE A 546 -22.05 -21.90 11.02
N ALA A 547 -22.99 -22.06 10.09
CA ALA A 547 -24.15 -21.19 9.95
C ALA A 547 -25.32 -21.92 9.27
N GLY A 548 -26.56 -21.48 9.56
CA GLY A 548 -27.78 -22.14 9.10
C GLY A 548 -28.07 -23.43 9.87
N THR A 549 -29.34 -23.79 10.01
CA THR A 549 -29.72 -25.02 10.73
C THR A 549 -29.63 -26.28 9.88
N GLY A 550 -29.54 -26.16 8.55
CA GLY A 550 -29.75 -27.27 7.62
C GLY A 550 -31.18 -27.36 7.08
N VAL A 551 -32.08 -26.49 7.56
CA VAL A 551 -33.49 -26.45 7.18
C VAL A 551 -33.78 -25.06 6.59
N ALA A 552 -34.40 -25.04 5.42
CA ALA A 552 -34.85 -23.82 4.78
C ALA A 552 -35.79 -23.01 5.69
N GLY A 553 -35.53 -21.71 5.81
CA GLY A 553 -36.38 -20.79 6.56
C GLY A 553 -35.79 -19.39 6.62
N ASN A 554 -36.49 -18.48 7.29
CA ASN A 554 -36.13 -17.06 7.38
C ASN A 554 -35.82 -16.59 8.82
N SER A 555 -35.82 -17.48 9.80
CA SER A 555 -35.37 -17.19 11.17
C SER A 555 -33.90 -16.76 11.18
N LEU A 556 -33.44 -16.13 12.27
CA LEU A 556 -32.07 -15.62 12.38
C LEU A 556 -30.98 -16.71 12.41
N ASN A 557 -31.35 -17.96 12.64
CA ASN A 557 -30.48 -19.14 12.57
C ASN A 557 -30.72 -20.01 11.33
N GLN A 558 -31.70 -19.64 10.49
CA GLN A 558 -32.02 -20.35 9.26
C GLN A 558 -31.51 -19.55 8.05
N LEU A 559 -31.19 -20.28 7.00
CA LEU A 559 -30.82 -19.76 5.69
C LEU A 559 -31.72 -20.44 4.65
N GLN A 560 -31.81 -19.87 3.46
CA GLN A 560 -32.51 -20.50 2.35
C GLN A 560 -31.75 -20.28 1.03
N LEU A 561 -31.13 -21.36 0.58
CA LEU A 561 -30.18 -21.42 -0.55
C LEU A 561 -29.03 -20.42 -0.42
N PRO A 562 -28.16 -20.49 0.61
CA PRO A 562 -27.02 -19.58 0.71
C PRO A 562 -26.08 -19.72 -0.49
N THR A 563 -25.79 -18.62 -1.19
CA THR A 563 -25.03 -18.66 -2.47
C THR A 563 -23.66 -17.99 -2.45
N GLY A 564 -23.41 -17.10 -1.48
CA GLY A 564 -22.18 -16.34 -1.36
C GLY A 564 -21.74 -16.26 0.09
N VAL A 565 -20.44 -16.40 0.33
CA VAL A 565 -19.85 -16.30 1.67
C VAL A 565 -18.60 -15.44 1.61
N SER A 566 -18.53 -14.43 2.46
CA SER A 566 -17.34 -13.60 2.66
C SER A 566 -16.93 -13.65 4.12
N TYR A 567 -15.65 -13.86 4.38
CA TYR A 567 -15.08 -13.96 5.72
C TYR A 567 -14.24 -12.72 6.01
N ASP A 568 -14.50 -12.08 7.15
CA ASP A 568 -13.67 -11.03 7.70
C ASP A 568 -12.75 -11.61 8.78
N SER A 569 -11.45 -11.72 8.47
CA SER A 569 -10.43 -12.21 9.38
C SER A 569 -10.21 -11.30 10.60
N ASN A 570 -10.47 -10.00 10.48
CA ASN A 570 -10.22 -9.06 11.57
C ASN A 570 -11.25 -9.20 12.71
N SER A 571 -12.51 -9.41 12.35
CA SER A 571 -13.61 -9.54 13.33
C SER A 571 -14.10 -10.98 13.51
N ASN A 572 -13.47 -11.94 12.83
CA ASN A 572 -13.89 -13.34 12.78
C ASN A 572 -15.39 -13.49 12.47
N THR A 573 -15.83 -12.79 11.43
CA THR A 573 -17.24 -12.66 11.06
C THR A 573 -17.49 -13.21 9.66
N LEU A 574 -18.58 -13.97 9.50
CA LEU A 574 -19.07 -14.50 8.24
C LEU A 574 -20.25 -13.67 7.73
N TYR A 575 -20.15 -13.20 6.50
CA TYR A 575 -21.26 -12.61 5.75
C TYR A 575 -21.76 -13.61 4.72
N ILE A 576 -23.06 -13.92 4.76
CA ILE A 576 -23.66 -14.99 3.97
C ILE A 576 -24.83 -14.41 3.19
N ALA A 577 -24.80 -14.55 1.87
CA ALA A 577 -25.90 -14.16 1.00
C ALA A 577 -27.02 -15.20 1.11
N ASP A 578 -28.06 -14.84 1.87
CA ASP A 578 -29.24 -15.65 2.07
C ASP A 578 -30.20 -15.44 0.90
N TYR A 579 -29.83 -16.07 -0.22
CA TYR A 579 -30.25 -15.75 -1.58
C TYR A 579 -31.75 -15.57 -1.71
N THR A 580 -32.56 -16.53 -1.25
CA THR A 580 -34.01 -16.49 -1.45
C THR A 580 -34.77 -15.63 -0.44
N ASN A 581 -34.14 -15.34 0.70
CA ASN A 581 -34.68 -14.42 1.71
C ASN A 581 -34.30 -12.96 1.44
N ASP A 582 -33.60 -12.68 0.32
CA ASP A 582 -33.29 -11.33 -0.15
C ASP A 582 -32.56 -10.48 0.92
N ARG A 583 -31.62 -11.11 1.63
CA ARG A 583 -30.83 -10.52 2.71
C ARG A 583 -29.40 -11.04 2.75
N VAL A 584 -28.53 -10.34 3.44
CA VAL A 584 -27.22 -10.85 3.86
C VAL A 584 -27.24 -11.03 5.36
N MET A 585 -26.87 -12.22 5.81
CA MET A 585 -26.74 -12.56 7.21
C MET A 585 -25.30 -12.39 7.66
N ARG A 586 -25.11 -11.86 8.87
CA ARG A 586 -23.85 -11.78 9.60
C ARG A 586 -23.86 -12.80 10.73
N TYR A 587 -22.89 -13.70 10.74
CA TYR A 587 -22.65 -14.65 11.82
C TYR A 587 -21.28 -14.40 12.41
N LEU A 588 -21.19 -14.25 13.74
CA LEU A 588 -19.90 -14.37 14.41
C LEU A 588 -19.50 -15.84 14.35
N TYR A 589 -18.23 -16.13 14.12
CA TYR A 589 -17.75 -17.51 14.02
C TYR A 589 -18.14 -18.32 15.27
N GLY A 590 -18.71 -19.52 15.06
CA GLY A 590 -19.22 -20.39 16.13
C GLY A 590 -20.56 -19.96 16.78
N ALA A 591 -21.16 -18.84 16.36
CA ALA A 591 -22.47 -18.42 16.88
C ALA A 591 -23.61 -19.28 16.30
N SER A 592 -24.59 -19.61 17.14
CA SER A 592 -25.78 -20.38 16.73
C SER A 592 -26.82 -19.53 15.99
N ASN A 593 -26.80 -18.20 16.17
CA ASN A 593 -27.73 -17.25 15.56
C ASN A 593 -26.95 -16.14 14.85
N GLY A 594 -27.47 -15.67 13.72
CA GLY A 594 -26.95 -14.51 13.01
C GLY A 594 -27.74 -13.23 13.27
N THR A 595 -27.29 -12.15 12.64
CA THR A 595 -27.96 -10.85 12.56
C THR A 595 -28.06 -10.42 11.10
N ILE A 596 -29.04 -9.61 10.72
CA ILE A 596 -29.14 -9.10 9.35
C ILE A 596 -28.07 -8.01 9.14
N ALA A 597 -27.18 -8.21 8.17
CA ALA A 597 -26.12 -7.26 7.81
C ALA A 597 -26.60 -6.26 6.74
N ALA A 598 -27.41 -6.75 5.79
CA ALA A 598 -27.94 -5.98 4.68
C ALA A 598 -29.27 -6.59 4.19
N GLY A 599 -30.17 -5.76 3.66
CA GLY A 599 -31.47 -6.19 3.16
C GLY A 599 -32.45 -6.62 4.27
N GLY A 600 -33.28 -7.63 4.00
CA GLY A 600 -34.28 -8.13 4.97
C GLY A 600 -35.62 -7.38 4.99
N ASN A 601 -35.79 -6.37 4.13
CA ASN A 601 -37.02 -5.55 4.00
C ASN A 601 -37.89 -6.00 2.81
N GLY A 602 -37.84 -7.29 2.47
CA GLY A 602 -38.41 -7.87 1.25
C GLY A 602 -37.59 -7.59 -0.01
N PHE A 603 -37.95 -8.25 -1.11
CA PHE A 603 -37.26 -8.09 -2.39
C PHE A 603 -37.56 -6.73 -3.04
N GLY A 604 -36.59 -6.17 -3.76
CA GLY A 604 -36.81 -4.98 -4.57
C GLY A 604 -35.55 -4.27 -5.04
N ILE A 605 -35.75 -3.15 -5.74
CA ILE A 605 -34.69 -2.37 -6.39
C ILE A 605 -34.38 -1.02 -5.68
N THR A 606 -35.08 -0.72 -4.59
CA THR A 606 -34.83 0.48 -3.76
C THR A 606 -33.54 0.31 -2.94
N ASN A 607 -32.92 1.42 -2.55
CA ASN A 607 -31.66 1.43 -1.81
C ASN A 607 -31.67 0.80 -0.40
N ILE A 608 -32.80 0.31 0.09
CA ILE A 608 -32.94 -0.42 1.37
C ILE A 608 -33.29 -1.91 1.19
N LYS A 609 -33.48 -2.35 -0.06
CA LYS A 609 -33.89 -3.72 -0.43
C LYS A 609 -32.81 -4.38 -1.27
N LEU A 610 -32.70 -5.69 -1.14
CA LEU A 610 -31.91 -6.53 -2.05
C LEU A 610 -32.89 -7.40 -2.85
N TRP A 611 -32.43 -7.98 -3.95
CA TRP A 611 -33.19 -8.94 -4.73
C TRP A 611 -32.25 -10.02 -5.25
N ARG A 612 -32.28 -11.17 -4.59
CA ARG A 612 -31.41 -12.33 -4.81
C ARG A 612 -29.92 -11.96 -4.75
N PRO A 613 -29.43 -11.51 -3.57
CA PRO A 613 -28.00 -11.28 -3.40
C PRO A 613 -27.25 -12.60 -3.60
N ALA A 614 -26.22 -12.57 -4.45
CA ALA A 614 -25.43 -13.74 -4.84
C ALA A 614 -24.02 -13.67 -4.24
N GLY A 615 -23.00 -13.38 -5.05
CA GLY A 615 -21.62 -13.20 -4.58
C GLY A 615 -21.45 -11.99 -3.67
N LEU A 616 -20.56 -12.14 -2.70
CA LEU A 616 -20.23 -11.14 -1.69
C LEU A 616 -18.73 -10.91 -1.66
N TYR A 617 -18.33 -9.66 -1.47
CA TYR A 617 -16.96 -9.29 -1.17
C TYR A 617 -16.94 -8.27 -0.03
N PHE A 618 -16.36 -8.66 1.11
CA PHE A 618 -16.13 -7.74 2.21
C PHE A 618 -14.82 -6.98 2.00
N ASP A 619 -14.93 -5.65 1.88
CA ASP A 619 -13.78 -4.77 1.85
C ASP A 619 -13.45 -4.32 3.28
N SER A 620 -12.41 -4.91 3.85
CA SER A 620 -11.93 -4.62 5.20
C SER A 620 -11.36 -3.21 5.35
N PHE A 621 -10.90 -2.58 4.26
CA PHE A 621 -10.34 -1.23 4.30
C PHE A 621 -11.43 -0.17 4.44
N SER A 622 -12.51 -0.30 3.66
CA SER A 622 -13.62 0.64 3.68
C SER A 622 -14.77 0.23 4.61
N ASN A 623 -14.68 -0.97 5.18
CA ASN A 623 -15.69 -1.58 6.05
C ASN A 623 -17.07 -1.67 5.36
N ASN A 624 -17.06 -2.05 4.08
CA ASN A 624 -18.26 -2.14 3.25
C ASN A 624 -18.39 -3.54 2.64
N LEU A 625 -19.64 -3.95 2.42
CA LEU A 625 -19.94 -5.17 1.69
C LEU A 625 -20.32 -4.84 0.25
N LEU A 626 -19.57 -5.34 -0.71
CA LEU A 626 -19.98 -5.38 -2.11
C LEU A 626 -20.86 -6.60 -2.33
N ILE A 627 -22.02 -6.37 -2.92
CA ILE A 627 -23.06 -7.38 -3.09
C ILE A 627 -23.43 -7.43 -4.57
N ALA A 628 -23.30 -8.62 -5.17
CA ALA A 628 -23.91 -8.90 -6.46
C ALA A 628 -25.42 -9.07 -6.28
N ASN A 629 -26.17 -8.01 -6.57
CA ASN A 629 -27.61 -7.95 -6.40
C ASN A 629 -28.28 -8.47 -7.70
N ALA A 630 -28.25 -9.80 -7.86
CA ALA A 630 -28.39 -10.47 -9.15
C ALA A 630 -29.69 -10.14 -9.89
N ASN A 631 -30.85 -10.25 -9.22
CA ASN A 631 -32.13 -9.96 -9.87
C ASN A 631 -32.37 -8.45 -10.04
N ALA A 632 -31.76 -7.62 -9.20
CA ALA A 632 -31.81 -6.17 -9.34
C ALA A 632 -30.88 -5.64 -10.45
N GLN A 633 -30.07 -6.49 -11.09
CA GLN A 633 -29.16 -6.14 -12.19
C GLN A 633 -28.05 -5.16 -11.77
N THR A 634 -27.62 -5.21 -10.51
CA THR A 634 -26.70 -4.22 -9.94
C THR A 634 -25.61 -4.87 -9.08
N ILE A 635 -24.47 -4.20 -9.00
CA ILE A 635 -23.54 -4.34 -7.88
C ILE A 635 -23.81 -3.17 -6.96
N VAL A 636 -23.98 -3.46 -5.67
CA VAL A 636 -24.25 -2.44 -4.65
C VAL A 636 -23.22 -2.52 -3.55
N GLN A 637 -22.89 -1.37 -2.97
CA GLN A 637 -22.03 -1.25 -1.81
C GLN A 637 -22.90 -0.94 -0.60
N TRP A 638 -22.83 -1.80 0.42
CA TRP A 638 -23.55 -1.64 1.66
C TRP A 638 -22.57 -1.37 2.80
N PRO A 639 -22.52 -0.15 3.34
CA PRO A 639 -21.70 0.14 4.51
C PRO A 639 -22.17 -0.60 5.75
N LEU A 640 -21.25 -1.24 6.47
CA LEU A 640 -21.62 -1.92 7.70
C LEU A 640 -22.16 -0.89 8.71
N ASN A 641 -23.33 -1.18 9.28
CA ASN A 641 -24.17 -0.30 10.13
C ASN A 641 -24.99 0.78 9.41
N ALA A 642 -24.98 0.84 8.08
CA ALA A 642 -25.93 1.66 7.34
C ALA A 642 -27.24 0.90 7.08
N SER A 643 -28.33 1.65 6.86
CA SER A 643 -29.65 1.11 6.51
C SER A 643 -29.90 1.07 5.00
N ASN A 644 -28.99 1.62 4.20
CA ASN A 644 -29.11 1.72 2.75
C ASN A 644 -27.78 1.44 2.04
N TRP A 645 -27.88 1.01 0.79
CA TRP A 645 -26.76 0.81 -0.12
C TRP A 645 -26.61 1.94 -1.12
N THR A 646 -25.42 2.06 -1.70
CA THR A 646 -25.11 2.91 -2.85
C THR A 646 -24.86 2.08 -4.10
N LEU A 647 -25.32 2.55 -5.26
CA LEU A 647 -25.11 1.87 -6.53
C LEU A 647 -23.63 1.97 -6.93
N VAL A 648 -23.05 0.85 -7.32
CA VAL A 648 -21.66 0.76 -7.78
C VAL A 648 -21.61 0.55 -9.29
N ALA A 649 -22.34 -0.46 -9.79
CA ALA A 649 -22.38 -0.81 -11.20
C ALA A 649 -23.74 -1.37 -11.59
N GLY A 650 -24.09 -1.24 -12.88
CA GLY A 650 -25.40 -1.62 -13.41
C GLY A 650 -26.47 -0.54 -13.24
N CYS A 651 -27.72 -0.89 -13.50
CA CYS A 651 -28.86 0.00 -13.32
C CYS A 651 -30.01 -0.78 -12.67
N ALA A 652 -30.51 -0.27 -11.55
CA ALA A 652 -31.49 -0.97 -10.73
C ALA A 652 -32.76 -1.29 -11.54
N GLY A 653 -33.07 -2.59 -11.66
CA GLY A 653 -34.25 -3.09 -12.39
C GLY A 653 -34.13 -3.08 -13.91
N THR A 654 -32.97 -2.71 -14.47
CA THR A 654 -32.76 -2.67 -15.92
C THR A 654 -31.62 -3.60 -16.31
N SER A 655 -31.94 -4.73 -16.95
CA SER A 655 -30.93 -5.60 -17.55
C SER A 655 -30.50 -5.07 -18.93
N GLY A 656 -29.23 -5.22 -19.28
CA GLY A 656 -28.76 -4.91 -20.63
C GLY A 656 -27.30 -5.31 -20.82
N ASN A 657 -26.76 -5.05 -22.01
CA ASN A 657 -25.43 -5.50 -22.44
C ASN A 657 -24.47 -4.35 -22.82
N ASN A 658 -24.89 -3.09 -22.68
CA ASN A 658 -23.99 -1.96 -22.86
C ASN A 658 -23.01 -1.82 -21.66
N ALA A 659 -22.07 -0.88 -21.74
CA ALA A 659 -21.03 -0.68 -20.72
C ALA A 659 -21.56 -0.29 -19.33
N THR A 660 -22.78 0.25 -19.22
CA THR A 660 -23.35 0.70 -17.93
C THR A 660 -24.35 -0.29 -17.34
N LEU A 661 -24.74 -1.31 -18.12
CA LEU A 661 -25.76 -2.28 -17.74
C LEU A 661 -25.12 -3.65 -17.49
N LEU A 662 -25.73 -4.38 -16.57
CA LEU A 662 -25.41 -5.75 -16.23
C LEU A 662 -26.62 -6.63 -16.54
N ASN A 663 -26.40 -7.92 -16.70
CA ASN A 663 -27.44 -8.92 -16.83
C ASN A 663 -27.11 -10.13 -15.94
N TYR A 664 -27.80 -10.17 -14.81
CA TYR A 664 -27.71 -11.21 -13.80
C TYR A 664 -26.30 -11.38 -13.23
N PRO A 665 -25.71 -10.32 -12.64
CA PRO A 665 -24.37 -10.39 -12.08
C PRO A 665 -24.32 -11.37 -10.91
N MET A 666 -23.37 -12.32 -10.95
CA MET A 666 -23.30 -13.40 -9.95
C MET A 666 -22.23 -13.22 -8.89
N ASP A 667 -21.16 -12.52 -9.20
CA ASP A 667 -20.03 -12.37 -8.29
C ASP A 667 -19.30 -11.06 -8.57
N VAL A 668 -18.61 -10.60 -7.53
CA VAL A 668 -17.88 -9.35 -7.53
C VAL A 668 -16.58 -9.53 -6.75
N VAL A 669 -15.48 -8.99 -7.28
CA VAL A 669 -14.22 -8.87 -6.54
C VAL A 669 -13.67 -7.46 -6.71
N LEU A 670 -13.01 -6.98 -5.67
CA LEU A 670 -12.34 -5.69 -5.63
C LEU A 670 -10.82 -5.93 -5.72
N ASP A 671 -10.13 -5.19 -6.57
CA ASP A 671 -8.67 -5.15 -6.52
C ASP A 671 -8.16 -4.16 -5.47
N PRO A 672 -6.87 -4.21 -5.09
CA PRO A 672 -6.30 -3.26 -4.17
C PRO A 672 -6.40 -1.80 -4.61
N MET A 673 -6.64 -1.49 -5.90
CA MET A 673 -6.80 -0.12 -6.44
C MET A 673 -8.25 0.41 -6.30
N GLY A 674 -9.17 -0.45 -5.83
CA GLY A 674 -10.59 -0.18 -5.73
C GLY A 674 -11.36 -0.34 -7.03
N ASN A 675 -10.78 -1.00 -8.05
CA ASN A 675 -11.50 -1.35 -9.27
C ASN A 675 -12.28 -2.65 -9.07
N ILE A 676 -13.40 -2.76 -9.76
CA ILE A 676 -14.44 -3.74 -9.48
C ILE A 676 -14.62 -4.65 -10.68
N TYR A 677 -14.51 -5.94 -10.44
CA TYR A 677 -14.57 -6.97 -11.45
C TYR A 677 -15.85 -7.75 -11.24
N VAL A 678 -16.70 -7.77 -12.26
CA VAL A 678 -18.06 -8.29 -12.16
C VAL A 678 -18.25 -9.44 -13.14
N ALA A 679 -18.69 -10.58 -12.61
CA ALA A 679 -19.16 -11.68 -13.45
C ALA A 679 -20.56 -11.37 -13.99
N ASP A 680 -20.61 -10.79 -15.19
CA ASP A 680 -21.82 -10.40 -15.90
C ASP A 680 -22.39 -11.61 -16.67
N ARG A 681 -22.98 -12.52 -15.89
CA ARG A 681 -23.24 -13.91 -16.27
C ARG A 681 -23.99 -14.06 -17.59
N ASN A 682 -25.16 -13.45 -17.73
CA ASN A 682 -26.01 -13.66 -18.91
C ASN A 682 -25.51 -12.87 -20.12
N ASN A 683 -24.55 -11.95 -19.94
CA ASN A 683 -23.84 -11.30 -21.03
C ASN A 683 -22.54 -12.03 -21.41
N HIS A 684 -22.23 -13.16 -20.77
CA HIS A 684 -21.08 -14.01 -21.11
C HIS A 684 -19.72 -13.29 -21.04
N ARG A 685 -19.58 -12.36 -20.09
CA ARG A 685 -18.38 -11.52 -19.96
C ARG A 685 -18.01 -11.23 -18.51
N ILE A 686 -16.78 -10.79 -18.32
CA ILE A 686 -16.34 -10.10 -17.09
C ILE A 686 -16.18 -8.61 -17.41
N GLN A 687 -16.81 -7.77 -16.60
CA GLN A 687 -16.68 -6.32 -16.69
C GLN A 687 -15.78 -5.78 -15.60
N LEU A 688 -14.87 -4.89 -15.98
CA LEU A 688 -14.06 -4.06 -15.09
C LEU A 688 -14.67 -2.66 -15.01
N PHE A 689 -15.04 -2.24 -13.81
CA PHE A 689 -15.38 -0.86 -13.50
C PHE A 689 -14.20 -0.24 -12.76
N MET A 690 -13.55 0.74 -13.39
CA MET A 690 -12.51 1.50 -12.70
C MET A 690 -13.13 2.27 -11.53
N ASN A 691 -12.38 2.45 -10.45
CA ASN A 691 -12.86 3.10 -9.24
C ASN A 691 -13.54 4.46 -9.54
N GLY A 692 -14.81 4.60 -9.15
CA GLY A 692 -15.62 5.80 -9.38
C GLY A 692 -16.20 5.96 -10.80
N GLN A 693 -15.93 5.03 -11.72
CA GLN A 693 -16.52 5.01 -13.06
C GLN A 693 -17.77 4.13 -13.11
N THR A 694 -18.75 4.55 -13.91
CA THR A 694 -20.01 3.82 -14.12
C THR A 694 -20.03 3.03 -15.43
N GLN A 695 -19.04 3.24 -16.30
CA GLN A 695 -18.87 2.49 -17.55
C GLN A 695 -17.87 1.37 -17.33
N GLY A 696 -18.34 0.14 -17.54
CA GLY A 696 -17.52 -1.06 -17.49
C GLY A 696 -16.81 -1.32 -18.80
N ILE A 697 -15.62 -1.90 -18.68
CA ILE A 697 -14.78 -2.38 -19.77
C ILE A 697 -14.87 -3.90 -19.78
N THR A 698 -15.24 -4.51 -20.92
CA THR A 698 -15.16 -5.97 -21.05
C THR A 698 -13.69 -6.39 -21.09
N ILE A 699 -13.25 -7.15 -20.10
CA ILE A 699 -11.85 -7.61 -19.99
C ILE A 699 -11.67 -9.12 -20.27
N ALA A 700 -12.75 -9.89 -20.23
CA ALA A 700 -12.77 -11.30 -20.56
C ALA A 700 -14.15 -11.71 -21.11
N GLY A 701 -14.18 -12.63 -22.07
CA GLY A 701 -15.38 -12.96 -22.83
C GLY A 701 -15.74 -11.86 -23.86
N VAL A 702 -16.78 -12.12 -24.64
CA VAL A 702 -17.31 -11.13 -25.58
C VAL A 702 -18.80 -10.95 -25.34
N THR A 703 -19.22 -9.69 -25.21
CA THR A 703 -20.58 -9.31 -24.85
C THR A 703 -21.63 -10.02 -25.69
N SER A 704 -22.52 -10.75 -25.03
CA SER A 704 -23.64 -11.50 -25.63
C SER A 704 -23.22 -12.63 -26.60
N MET A 705 -21.94 -13.01 -26.63
CA MET A 705 -21.45 -14.17 -27.38
C MET A 705 -20.93 -15.23 -26.41
N PHE A 706 -21.47 -16.44 -26.53
CA PHE A 706 -21.01 -17.60 -25.77
C PHE A 706 -20.33 -18.60 -26.69
N GLY A 707 -19.38 -19.34 -26.13
CA GLY A 707 -18.63 -20.37 -26.83
C GLY A 707 -17.57 -20.97 -25.94
N SER A 708 -16.86 -21.97 -26.46
CA SER A 708 -15.88 -22.76 -25.72
C SER A 708 -14.42 -22.44 -26.08
N ASN A 709 -14.18 -21.56 -27.05
CA ASN A 709 -12.80 -21.13 -27.37
C ASN A 709 -12.18 -20.32 -26.21
N ASP A 710 -10.90 -19.99 -26.31
CA ASP A 710 -10.14 -19.28 -25.28
C ASP A 710 -10.58 -17.82 -25.07
N THR A 711 -11.24 -17.19 -26.04
CA THR A 711 -11.69 -15.79 -25.94
C THR A 711 -13.13 -15.62 -25.45
N LEU A 712 -13.93 -16.69 -25.51
CA LEU A 712 -15.33 -16.69 -25.12
C LEU A 712 -15.52 -17.33 -23.74
N LEU A 713 -16.55 -16.84 -23.04
CA LEU A 713 -17.05 -17.40 -21.80
C LEU A 713 -18.48 -17.89 -22.00
N ASN A 714 -18.92 -18.81 -21.16
CA ASN A 714 -20.28 -19.31 -21.15
C ASN A 714 -20.85 -19.27 -19.73
N LEU A 715 -21.73 -18.30 -19.45
CA LEU A 715 -22.41 -18.11 -18.17
C LEU A 715 -21.41 -18.03 -16.99
N PRO A 716 -20.40 -17.14 -17.04
CA PRO A 716 -19.40 -17.03 -15.98
C PRO A 716 -20.08 -16.71 -14.65
N PHE A 717 -19.62 -17.37 -13.58
CA PHE A 717 -20.25 -17.23 -12.26
C PHE A 717 -19.33 -16.55 -11.26
N GLY A 718 -18.26 -17.22 -10.84
CA GLY A 718 -17.32 -16.72 -9.84
C GLY A 718 -16.08 -16.10 -10.47
N VAL A 719 -15.55 -15.08 -9.80
CA VAL A 719 -14.34 -14.37 -10.19
C VAL A 719 -13.41 -14.21 -8.99
N THR A 720 -12.10 -14.30 -9.22
CA THR A 720 -11.06 -13.97 -8.25
C THR A 720 -9.81 -13.45 -8.96
N LEU A 721 -8.97 -12.73 -8.22
CA LEU A 721 -7.68 -12.23 -8.69
C LEU A 721 -6.55 -12.93 -7.92
N ASP A 722 -5.40 -13.11 -8.57
CA ASP A 722 -4.15 -13.37 -7.85
C ASP A 722 -3.44 -12.07 -7.45
N ASN A 723 -2.25 -12.19 -6.87
CA ASN A 723 -1.45 -11.05 -6.44
C ASN A 723 -0.78 -10.27 -7.58
N GLN A 724 -0.79 -10.77 -8.82
CA GLN A 724 -0.38 -10.02 -10.01
C GLN A 724 -1.59 -9.44 -10.77
N LEU A 725 -2.79 -9.56 -10.20
CA LEU A 725 -4.06 -9.19 -10.80
C LEU A 725 -4.39 -9.95 -12.09
N ASN A 726 -3.87 -11.19 -12.24
CA ASN A 726 -4.41 -12.11 -13.23
C ASN A 726 -5.81 -12.54 -12.78
N LEU A 727 -6.70 -12.66 -13.76
CA LEU A 727 -8.11 -12.90 -13.54
C LEU A 727 -8.42 -14.39 -13.66
N TYR A 728 -9.02 -14.98 -12.64
CA TYR A 728 -9.55 -16.34 -12.69
C TYR A 728 -11.06 -16.31 -12.73
N VAL A 729 -11.63 -17.01 -13.70
CA VAL A 729 -13.06 -17.02 -13.99
C VAL A 729 -13.57 -18.45 -13.98
N ALA A 730 -14.62 -18.70 -13.20
CA ALA A 730 -15.39 -19.93 -13.33
C ALA A 730 -16.30 -19.83 -14.57
N ASP A 731 -15.83 -20.43 -15.66
CA ASP A 731 -16.53 -20.52 -16.94
C ASP A 731 -17.54 -21.68 -16.89
N THR A 732 -18.59 -21.45 -16.10
CA THR A 732 -19.51 -22.48 -15.61
C THR A 732 -20.12 -23.32 -16.72
N GLY A 733 -20.61 -22.70 -17.80
CA GLY A 733 -21.23 -23.39 -18.93
C GLY A 733 -20.26 -24.22 -19.77
N ASN A 734 -18.95 -23.96 -19.65
CA ASN A 734 -17.90 -24.72 -20.32
C ASN A 734 -17.16 -25.69 -19.39
N HIS A 735 -17.62 -25.85 -18.14
CA HIS A 735 -17.09 -26.83 -17.18
C HIS A 735 -15.59 -26.66 -16.87
N ARG A 736 -15.10 -25.41 -16.83
CA ARG A 736 -13.67 -25.10 -16.61
C ARG A 736 -13.44 -23.83 -15.78
N ILE A 737 -12.21 -23.65 -15.32
CA ILE A 737 -11.70 -22.36 -14.83
C ILE A 737 -10.72 -21.80 -15.87
N GLN A 738 -10.92 -20.54 -16.25
CA GLN A 738 -10.01 -19.81 -17.15
C GLN A 738 -9.21 -18.75 -16.40
N GLN A 739 -7.92 -18.63 -16.73
CA GLN A 739 -7.02 -17.57 -16.28
C GLN A 739 -6.77 -16.59 -17.43
N PHE A 740 -6.93 -15.30 -17.20
CA PHE A 740 -6.57 -14.23 -18.13
C PHE A 740 -5.41 -13.44 -17.55
N LEU A 741 -4.30 -13.38 -18.29
CA LEU A 741 -3.07 -12.73 -17.84
C LEU A 741 -3.14 -11.23 -18.01
N ARG A 742 -2.72 -10.49 -16.98
CA ARG A 742 -2.49 -9.03 -17.07
C ARG A 742 -1.19 -8.76 -17.83
N TYR A 743 -1.12 -7.67 -18.60
CA TYR A 743 0.10 -7.23 -19.30
C TYR A 743 0.24 -5.72 -19.38
#